data_AF-A0A0A0HMQ5-F1
#
_entry.id   AF-A0A0A0HMQ5-F1
#
_cell.length_a   1.000
_cell.length_b   1.000
_cell.length_c   1.000
_cell.angle_alpha   90.00
_cell.angle_beta   90.00
_cell.angle_gamma   90.00
#
_symmetry.space_group_name_H-M   'P 1'
#
loop_
_entity.id
_entity.type
_entity.pdbx_description
1 polymer ?
#
loop_
_entity_poly.entity_id
_entity_poly.type
_entity_poly.pdbx_seq_one_letter_code
_entity_poly.pdbx_strand_id
1 'polypeptide(L)'
;MTQTATPPPEPPVTPAGRDLIDRISVIWLVPLAALLVVLGVAWQAYSERGPLIEIAFDNASGVRAGTTELRYRDVTVGMVEDVSFAPGLDRVLVKVRVDQEVAPYIDGDAQFWVVRPQVTARGVTGLGTVLSGVYIEGLWDNSPGAAVTQITGLPDAPLERVGQDGLRLMLRAQGRASLVEGAPVVYRGIEVGRIGRPRITADGASAEAEALIFAPHDRLINSATRFWDTSGFSFSLGPAGAQLDFSSVAALVSGGVTFETMISGGTAARAGDDYTVYPEESAARASLFRGDDSEVLTLSAVFEDNIAGLTVDAPVEWNGLRIGQVSALNGVVDEDRFGDGRVRLLVDLAIRPGRLGLEGGAGRDTALEYLHESVARGLRARLASASLLTGGLKIELVDVPDAPPAEIETIEGGDLLLPTTESEIADVSATATGVFERINALPIEEVMAEAITLMQNANALVSSSETRDIPGSVNALLDETRGVIGAPEVQALPARLDAVLTEMETLVAQIAQEALATKLSTALTDASAASQGVSDAVSGVPDLVARLDAVAQKAESVEIDALAAELTELIRSADALIAGEGAQALPGTLNATLEELRSVLAQLRQGGVVENATAALGSARDAADTFAEAGRDLPGLIAEAEAVLAQARGTLAGYAADNGVGRDARAAMREVERAARAVSSLARAIERNPNSLLLGR
;
A
#
# COMPACT_ATOMS: atom_id res chain seq x y z
N MET A 1 106.54 29.46 96.38
CA MET A 1 105.73 30.68 96.18
C MET A 1 105.77 30.98 94.68
N THR A 2 104.99 30.34 93.82
CA THR A 2 103.57 30.62 93.48
C THR A 2 103.23 32.10 93.40
N GLN A 3 103.04 32.60 92.17
CA GLN A 3 101.84 33.38 91.84
C GLN A 3 101.58 33.30 90.32
N THR A 4 100.49 32.61 89.99
CA THR A 4 99.85 32.52 88.68
C THR A 4 99.09 33.81 88.37
N ALA A 5 99.28 34.39 87.18
CA ALA A 5 98.42 35.45 86.66
C ALA A 5 97.73 34.96 85.38
N THR A 6 96.41 34.81 85.48
CA THR A 6 95.48 34.38 84.43
C THR A 6 95.19 35.53 83.45
N PRO A 7 95.21 35.31 82.12
CA PRO A 7 94.76 36.32 81.14
C PRO A 7 93.22 36.31 80.95
N PRO A 8 92.65 37.41 80.42
CA PRO A 8 91.20 37.72 80.47
C PRO A 8 90.33 36.87 79.53
N PRO A 9 89.00 36.80 79.74
CA PRO A 9 88.08 36.03 78.91
C PRO A 9 87.94 36.62 77.49
N GLU A 10 87.98 35.75 76.48
CA GLU A 10 87.75 36.11 75.08
C GLU A 10 86.26 36.41 74.80
N PRO A 11 85.96 37.41 73.95
CA PRO A 11 84.58 37.85 73.67
C PRO A 11 83.79 36.84 72.82
N PRO A 12 82.46 36.74 73.01
CA PRO A 12 81.63 35.83 72.23
C PRO A 12 81.47 36.36 70.79
N VAL A 13 82.04 35.63 69.83
CA VAL A 13 81.82 35.84 68.39
C VAL A 13 80.49 35.21 67.98
N THR A 14 79.47 36.03 67.74
CA THR A 14 78.24 35.61 67.04
C THR A 14 78.50 35.55 65.53
N PRO A 15 78.20 34.43 64.85
CA PRO A 15 78.36 34.34 63.40
C PRO A 15 77.33 35.24 62.70
N ALA A 16 77.79 36.01 61.71
CA ALA A 16 76.93 36.83 60.86
C ALA A 16 75.86 35.95 60.18
N GLY A 17 74.59 36.35 60.30
CA GLY A 17 73.50 35.71 59.59
C GLY A 17 73.74 35.80 58.09
N ARG A 18 73.92 34.66 57.43
CA ARG A 18 73.98 34.58 55.97
C ARG A 18 72.57 34.83 55.41
N ASP A 19 72.48 35.69 54.40
CA ASP A 19 71.24 36.01 53.69
C ASP A 19 70.58 34.74 53.12
N LEU A 20 69.25 34.68 53.16
CA LEU A 20 68.46 33.52 52.74
C LEU A 20 68.69 33.12 51.27
N ILE A 21 69.18 34.05 50.44
CA ILE A 21 69.42 33.84 49.00
C ILE A 21 70.66 32.96 48.77
N ASP A 22 71.67 33.01 49.65
CA ASP A 22 72.88 32.17 49.56
C ASP A 22 72.65 30.71 50.02
N ARG A 23 71.46 30.39 50.55
CA ARG A 23 71.06 29.01 50.93
C ARG A 23 70.33 28.26 49.82
N ILE A 24 69.91 28.94 48.75
CA ILE A 24 69.26 28.28 47.62
C ILE A 24 70.36 27.79 46.68
N SER A 25 70.75 26.52 46.87
CA SER A 25 71.65 25.83 45.95
C SER A 25 71.09 25.91 44.53
N VAL A 26 71.91 26.36 43.56
CA VAL A 26 71.57 26.40 42.13
C VAL A 26 71.05 25.05 41.61
N ILE A 27 71.39 23.95 42.29
CA ILE A 27 70.92 22.59 42.01
C ILE A 27 69.38 22.48 42.13
N TRP A 28 68.72 23.31 42.94
CA TRP A 28 67.25 23.31 43.12
C TRP A 28 66.47 24.10 42.06
N LEU A 29 67.15 24.90 41.22
CA LEU A 29 66.49 25.62 40.12
C LEU A 29 66.02 24.68 39.01
N VAL A 30 66.77 23.60 38.74
CA VAL A 30 66.45 22.64 37.66
C VAL A 30 65.14 21.86 37.96
N PRO A 31 64.94 21.27 39.15
CA PRO A 31 63.66 20.64 39.51
C PRO A 31 62.47 21.61 39.50
N LEU A 32 62.67 22.86 39.95
CA LEU A 32 61.60 23.87 39.96
C LEU A 32 61.20 24.28 38.54
N ALA A 33 62.17 24.47 37.65
CA ALA A 33 61.91 24.75 36.25
C ALA A 33 61.20 23.57 35.56
N ALA A 34 61.62 22.34 35.84
CA ALA A 34 60.94 21.13 35.35
C ALA A 34 59.49 21.04 35.86
N LEU A 35 59.24 21.35 37.13
CA LEU A 35 57.89 21.40 37.70
C LEU A 35 57.02 22.44 36.99
N LEU A 36 57.54 23.64 36.73
CA LEU A 36 56.80 24.70 36.01
C LEU A 36 56.47 24.30 34.57
N VAL A 37 57.39 23.62 33.87
CA VAL A 37 57.12 23.08 32.53
C VAL A 37 56.02 22.01 32.60
N VAL A 38 56.10 21.09 33.56
CA VAL A 38 55.05 20.06 33.75
C VAL A 38 53.70 20.69 34.08
N LEU A 39 53.67 21.69 34.96
CA LEU A 39 52.45 22.44 35.29
C LEU A 39 51.91 23.19 34.06
N GLY A 40 52.79 23.78 33.26
CA GLY A 40 52.44 24.47 32.02
C GLY A 40 51.83 23.53 30.99
N VAL A 41 52.44 22.37 30.77
CA VAL A 41 51.90 21.32 29.87
C VAL A 41 50.58 20.77 30.40
N ALA A 42 50.47 20.55 31.73
CA ALA A 42 49.23 20.09 32.35
C ALA A 42 48.11 21.13 32.21
N TRP A 43 48.42 22.42 32.38
CA TRP A 43 47.47 23.51 32.19
C TRP A 43 47.03 23.63 30.74
N GLN A 44 47.98 23.60 29.79
CA GLN A 44 47.68 23.63 28.36
C GLN A 44 46.78 22.46 27.97
N ALA A 45 47.14 21.24 28.37
CA ALA A 45 46.35 20.03 28.13
C ALA A 45 45.00 20.01 28.86
N TYR A 46 44.79 20.87 29.86
CA TYR A 46 43.50 21.07 30.52
C TYR A 46 42.67 22.16 29.84
N SER A 47 43.29 23.26 29.41
CA SER A 47 42.62 24.37 28.72
C SER A 47 42.24 24.04 27.27
N GLU A 48 42.93 23.09 26.65
CA GLU A 48 42.59 22.59 25.31
C GLU A 48 41.44 21.56 25.34
N ARG A 49 41.03 21.08 26.53
CA ARG A 49 39.86 20.20 26.66
C ARG A 49 38.61 21.05 26.53
N GLY A 50 37.73 20.66 25.62
CA GLY A 50 36.45 21.33 25.51
C GLY A 50 35.53 21.08 26.72
N PRO A 51 34.39 21.81 26.78
CA PRO A 51 33.51 21.77 27.93
C PRO A 51 32.81 20.42 28.06
N LEU A 52 32.39 20.13 29.30
CA LEU A 52 31.53 18.98 29.58
C LEU A 52 30.08 19.45 29.59
N ILE A 53 29.25 18.83 28.76
CA ILE A 53 27.80 19.00 28.78
C ILE A 53 27.15 17.76 29.37
N GLU A 54 26.05 17.95 30.08
CA GLU A 54 25.23 16.89 30.65
C GLU A 54 23.91 16.83 29.89
N ILE A 55 23.63 15.68 29.29
CA ILE A 55 22.42 15.43 28.51
C ILE A 55 21.57 14.41 29.26
N ALA A 56 20.36 14.81 29.64
CA ALA A 56 19.42 13.96 30.35
C ALA A 56 18.49 13.24 29.36
N PHE A 57 18.55 11.90 29.31
CA PHE A 57 17.66 11.05 28.50
C PHE A 57 16.75 10.21 29.40
N ASP A 58 15.53 9.93 28.94
CA ASP A 58 14.68 8.92 29.60
C ASP A 58 15.27 7.51 29.44
N ASN A 59 15.96 7.25 28.33
CA ASN A 59 16.60 5.97 28.05
C ASN A 59 17.87 6.18 27.22
N ALA A 60 19.01 5.66 27.72
CA ALA A 60 20.31 5.71 27.04
C ALA A 60 20.84 4.30 26.69
N SER A 61 19.96 3.34 26.37
CA SER A 61 20.35 1.98 26.03
C SER A 61 21.39 1.94 24.91
N GLY A 62 22.52 1.29 25.20
CA GLY A 62 23.64 1.14 24.27
C GLY A 62 24.68 2.27 24.31
N VAL A 63 24.40 3.38 25.01
CA VAL A 63 25.37 4.44 25.28
C VAL A 63 26.38 3.97 26.33
N ARG A 64 27.67 4.14 26.05
CA ARG A 64 28.77 3.71 26.92
C ARG A 64 29.85 4.81 27.03
N ALA A 65 30.32 5.02 28.24
CA ALA A 65 31.44 5.90 28.53
C ALA A 65 32.72 5.45 27.81
N GLY A 66 33.42 6.41 27.19
CA GLY A 66 34.69 6.21 26.49
C GLY A 66 34.58 5.63 25.08
N THR A 67 33.38 5.22 24.63
CA THR A 67 33.18 4.64 23.30
C THR A 67 32.09 5.32 22.48
N THR A 68 31.07 5.88 23.14
CA THR A 68 29.97 6.52 22.42
C THR A 68 30.34 7.94 22.03
N GLU A 69 30.30 8.21 20.73
CA GLU A 69 30.62 9.50 20.14
C GLU A 69 29.39 10.43 20.12
N LEU A 70 29.64 11.73 20.24
CA LEU A 70 28.69 12.78 19.87
C LEU A 70 29.00 13.19 18.42
N ARG A 71 27.98 13.21 17.57
CA ARG A 71 28.10 13.56 16.16
C ARG A 71 27.23 14.75 15.79
N TYR A 72 27.72 15.55 14.84
CA TYR A 72 27.00 16.61 14.16
C TYR A 72 27.25 16.48 12.67
N ARG A 73 26.18 16.32 11.87
CA ARG A 73 26.29 16.10 10.41
C ARG A 73 27.23 14.93 10.06
N ASP A 74 27.07 13.79 10.76
CA ASP A 74 27.94 12.60 10.65
C ASP A 74 29.42 12.82 11.03
N VAL A 75 29.81 13.97 11.58
CA VAL A 75 31.18 14.24 12.05
C VAL A 75 31.24 14.13 13.57
N THR A 76 32.23 13.42 14.09
CA THR A 76 32.48 13.33 15.53
C THR A 76 32.94 14.67 16.08
N VAL A 77 32.21 15.18 17.06
CA VAL A 77 32.43 16.50 17.71
C VAL A 77 32.48 16.39 19.24
N GLY A 78 32.55 15.16 19.76
CA GLY A 78 32.66 14.90 21.18
C GLY A 78 32.61 13.41 21.52
N MET A 79 32.80 13.10 22.80
CA MET A 79 32.83 11.73 23.33
C MET A 79 32.14 11.68 24.70
N VAL A 80 31.37 10.61 24.94
CA VAL A 80 30.76 10.36 26.26
C VAL A 80 31.84 10.01 27.27
N GLU A 81 31.94 10.77 28.37
CA GLU A 81 32.88 10.50 29.46
C GLU A 81 32.26 9.66 30.58
N ASP A 82 30.98 9.86 30.88
CA ASP A 82 30.32 9.24 32.02
C ASP A 82 28.82 9.04 31.75
N VAL A 83 28.25 7.96 32.28
CA VAL A 83 26.83 7.62 32.19
C VAL A 83 26.36 7.25 33.58
N SER A 84 25.43 8.03 34.12
CA SER A 84 24.91 7.86 35.47
C SER A 84 23.40 8.03 35.50
N PHE A 85 22.74 7.68 36.61
CA PHE A 85 21.32 7.93 36.78
C PHE A 85 21.09 9.23 37.55
N ALA A 86 20.04 9.95 37.19
CA ALA A 86 19.55 11.08 37.97
C ALA A 86 19.07 10.62 39.36
N PRO A 87 19.08 11.50 40.38
CA PRO A 87 18.48 11.20 41.68
C PRO A 87 17.00 10.86 41.52
N GLY A 88 16.62 9.60 41.80
CA GLY A 88 15.26 9.09 41.55
C GLY A 88 15.19 7.99 40.50
N LEU A 89 16.27 7.77 39.74
CA LEU A 89 16.40 6.72 38.71
C LEU A 89 15.42 6.85 37.52
N ASP A 90 14.75 7.99 37.37
CA ASP A 90 13.80 8.29 36.30
C ASP A 90 14.50 8.67 34.98
N ARG A 91 15.73 9.20 35.06
CA ARG A 91 16.51 9.62 33.89
C ARG A 91 17.95 9.14 33.94
N VAL A 92 18.56 9.03 32.76
CA VAL A 92 19.98 8.77 32.56
C VAL A 92 20.69 10.07 32.22
N LEU A 93 21.67 10.45 33.03
CA LEU A 93 22.55 11.60 32.84
C LEU A 93 23.80 11.14 32.08
N VAL A 94 23.95 11.62 30.85
CA VAL A 94 25.09 11.33 29.99
C VAL A 94 25.97 12.57 29.93
N LYS A 95 27.21 12.46 30.43
CA LYS A 95 28.19 13.56 30.36
C LYS A 95 29.04 13.40 29.12
N VAL A 96 29.00 14.39 28.25
CA VAL A 96 29.71 14.42 26.96
C VAL A 96 30.74 15.51 26.98
N ARG A 97 31.98 15.16 26.63
CA ARG A 97 33.06 16.09 26.35
C ARG A 97 32.92 16.56 24.91
N VAL A 98 32.61 17.83 24.72
CA VAL A 98 32.46 18.45 23.39
C VAL A 98 33.78 19.05 22.97
N ASP A 99 34.08 19.07 21.67
CA ASP A 99 35.23 19.77 21.13
C ASP A 99 35.11 21.29 21.31
N GLN A 100 36.24 21.94 21.63
CA GLN A 100 36.30 23.37 21.94
C GLN A 100 35.83 24.26 20.77
N GLU A 101 35.99 23.79 19.53
CA GLU A 101 35.58 24.51 18.32
C GLU A 101 34.05 24.55 18.13
N VAL A 102 33.35 23.52 18.62
CA VAL A 102 31.90 23.34 18.43
C VAL A 102 31.12 23.86 19.62
N ALA A 103 31.72 23.85 20.81
CA ALA A 103 31.12 24.32 22.05
C ALA A 103 30.38 25.68 21.98
N PRO A 104 30.87 26.71 21.27
CA PRO A 104 30.16 28.01 21.20
C PRO A 104 28.81 27.95 20.46
N TYR A 105 28.58 26.93 19.64
CA TYR A 105 27.35 26.76 18.85
C TYR A 105 26.31 25.87 19.55
N ILE A 106 26.67 25.23 20.68
CA ILE A 106 25.74 24.45 21.48
C ILE A 106 25.11 25.38 22.52
N ASP A 107 23.93 25.89 22.19
CA ASP A 107 23.14 26.75 23.04
C ASP A 107 21.84 26.09 23.52
N GLY A 108 20.88 26.88 23.99
CA GLY A 108 19.62 26.38 24.52
C GLY A 108 18.69 25.73 23.48
N ASP A 109 18.90 26.00 22.18
CA ASP A 109 18.10 25.46 21.10
C ASP A 109 18.69 24.14 20.54
N ALA A 110 19.86 23.74 21.05
CA ALA A 110 20.52 22.50 20.66
C ALA A 110 19.73 21.27 21.11
N GLN A 111 19.46 20.37 20.17
CA GLN A 111 18.71 19.13 20.37
C GLN A 111 19.63 17.92 20.26
N PHE A 112 19.44 16.92 21.11
CA PHE A 112 20.26 15.71 21.14
C PHE A 112 19.37 14.48 21.21
N TRP A 113 19.69 13.42 20.45
CA TRP A 113 19.00 12.13 20.53
C TRP A 113 19.98 10.98 20.36
N VAL A 114 19.58 9.79 20.82
CA VAL A 114 20.41 8.58 20.72
C VAL A 114 20.04 7.83 19.44
N VAL A 115 21.00 7.67 18.53
CA VAL A 115 20.81 6.93 17.26
C VAL A 115 21.14 5.45 17.46
N ARG A 116 20.14 4.60 17.18
CA ARG A 116 20.16 3.16 17.42
C ARG A 116 19.72 2.41 16.15
N PRO A 117 20.13 1.14 15.97
CA PRO A 117 19.64 0.36 14.84
C PRO A 117 18.14 0.10 15.05
N GLN A 118 17.33 0.49 14.08
CA GLN A 118 15.89 0.28 14.12
C GLN A 118 15.46 -0.61 12.95
N VAL A 119 14.76 -1.69 13.26
CA VAL A 119 14.12 -2.56 12.28
C VAL A 119 12.65 -2.18 12.21
N THR A 120 12.22 -1.73 11.05
CA THR A 120 10.82 -1.42 10.78
C THR A 120 10.32 -2.28 9.63
N ALA A 121 9.00 -2.39 9.48
CA ALA A 121 8.40 -3.04 8.31
C ALA A 121 8.82 -2.41 6.96
N ARG A 122 9.40 -1.20 6.98
CA ARG A 122 9.85 -0.43 5.81
C ARG A 122 11.33 -0.59 5.50
N GLY A 123 12.09 -1.27 6.36
CA GLY A 123 13.53 -1.44 6.20
C GLY A 123 14.30 -1.21 7.50
N VAL A 124 15.62 -1.32 7.38
CA VAL A 124 16.56 -1.19 8.51
C VAL A 124 17.22 0.17 8.43
N THR A 125 17.05 0.99 9.47
CA THR A 125 17.76 2.27 9.63
C THR A 125 18.85 2.12 10.68
N GLY A 126 19.87 2.97 10.61
CA GLY A 126 20.99 2.91 11.55
C GLY A 126 21.90 1.69 11.35
N LEU A 127 21.97 1.09 10.15
CA LEU A 127 22.87 -0.04 9.86
C LEU A 127 24.33 0.23 10.24
N GLY A 128 24.78 1.49 10.13
CA GLY A 128 26.11 1.90 10.59
C GLY A 128 26.35 1.57 12.07
N THR A 129 25.32 1.69 12.92
CA THR A 129 25.41 1.41 14.36
C THR A 129 25.58 -0.07 14.70
N VAL A 130 25.32 -0.99 13.75
CA VAL A 130 25.57 -2.42 13.94
C VAL A 130 27.08 -2.68 14.02
N LEU A 131 27.88 -1.93 13.25
CA LEU A 131 29.34 -2.04 13.25
C LEU A 131 30.01 -1.00 14.15
N SER A 132 29.56 0.27 14.11
CA SER A 132 30.17 1.38 14.85
C SER A 132 29.63 1.57 16.27
N GLY A 133 28.55 0.87 16.65
CA GLY A 133 27.85 1.08 17.91
C GLY A 133 26.89 2.28 17.90
N VAL A 134 26.16 2.43 19.01
CA VAL A 134 25.22 3.53 19.27
C VAL A 134 25.97 4.84 19.46
N TYR A 135 25.50 5.91 18.83
CA TYR A 135 26.04 7.27 18.96
C TYR A 135 24.96 8.27 19.36
N ILE A 136 25.37 9.44 19.86
CA ILE A 136 24.48 10.56 20.14
C ILE A 136 24.62 11.53 18.97
N GLU A 137 23.49 11.97 18.41
CA GLU A 137 23.48 12.98 17.38
C GLU A 137 22.93 14.30 17.92
N GLY A 138 23.55 15.40 17.48
CA GLY A 138 23.18 16.74 17.86
C GLY A 138 22.71 17.57 16.66
N LEU A 139 21.78 18.48 16.92
CA LEU A 139 21.24 19.45 15.97
C LEU A 139 21.26 20.84 16.62
N TRP A 140 21.93 21.79 15.96
CA TRP A 140 21.99 23.21 16.31
C TRP A 140 22.29 24.03 15.05
N ASP A 141 22.11 25.35 15.16
CA ASP A 141 22.31 26.29 14.05
C ASP A 141 23.80 26.65 13.84
N ASN A 142 24.09 27.68 13.07
CA ASN A 142 25.46 28.16 12.84
C ASN A 142 25.77 29.47 13.58
N SER A 143 24.95 29.83 14.56
CA SER A 143 25.06 31.07 15.33
C SER A 143 25.61 30.77 16.72
N PRO A 144 26.72 31.40 17.15
CA PRO A 144 27.18 31.24 18.52
C PRO A 144 26.17 31.80 19.53
N GLY A 145 25.80 30.99 20.51
CA GLY A 145 24.78 31.32 21.52
C GLY A 145 25.32 31.30 22.96
N ALA A 146 24.41 31.41 23.92
CA ALA A 146 24.76 31.28 25.33
C ALA A 146 25.04 29.81 25.66
N ALA A 147 26.26 29.51 26.13
CA ALA A 147 26.64 28.14 26.45
C ALA A 147 25.74 27.54 27.54
N VAL A 148 25.18 26.36 27.26
CA VAL A 148 24.35 25.59 28.20
C VAL A 148 25.07 24.30 28.55
N THR A 149 25.15 23.97 29.83
CA THR A 149 25.80 22.76 30.33
C THR A 149 24.84 21.63 30.67
N GLN A 150 23.54 21.92 30.80
CA GLN A 150 22.50 20.93 31.09
C GLN A 150 21.40 21.00 30.03
N ILE A 151 21.25 19.92 29.27
CA ILE A 151 20.33 19.84 28.14
C ILE A 151 19.45 18.60 28.31
N THR A 152 18.19 18.71 27.93
CA THR A 152 17.29 17.56 27.91
C THR A 152 17.36 16.92 26.53
N GLY A 153 17.72 15.63 26.48
CA GLY A 153 17.75 14.85 25.26
C GLY A 153 16.34 14.47 24.81
N LEU A 154 16.15 14.42 23.50
CA LEU A 154 14.94 13.95 22.86
C LEU A 154 14.91 12.40 22.86
N PRO A 155 13.72 11.80 23.01
CA PRO A 155 13.57 10.34 22.96
C PRO A 155 13.86 9.78 21.56
N ASP A 156 13.59 10.56 20.52
CA ASP A 156 13.70 10.19 19.11
C ASP A 156 14.24 11.35 18.28
N ALA A 157 14.65 11.05 17.05
CA ALA A 157 15.12 12.07 16.12
C ALA A 157 14.00 13.08 15.82
N PRO A 158 14.30 14.39 15.81
CA PRO A 158 13.34 15.41 15.39
C PRO A 158 12.94 15.19 13.91
N LEU A 159 11.77 15.70 13.53
CA LEU A 159 11.29 15.64 12.14
C LEU A 159 12.18 16.47 11.20
N GLU A 160 12.73 17.54 11.74
CA GLU A 160 13.71 18.39 11.07
C GLU A 160 15.05 17.67 11.05
N ARG A 161 15.58 17.50 9.84
CA ARG A 161 16.97 17.08 9.67
C ARG A 161 17.84 18.31 9.49
N VAL A 162 19.12 18.15 9.80
CA VAL A 162 20.12 19.21 9.62
C VAL A 162 20.07 19.71 8.16
N GLY A 163 19.72 20.98 7.97
CA GLY A 163 19.62 21.61 6.64
C GLY A 163 18.31 21.36 5.88
N GLN A 164 17.27 20.83 6.53
CA GLN A 164 15.94 20.62 5.94
C GLN A 164 14.89 21.47 6.67
N ASP A 165 14.82 22.75 6.34
CA ASP A 165 13.76 23.65 6.80
C ASP A 165 12.45 23.38 6.03
N GLY A 166 11.31 23.71 6.63
CA GLY A 166 10.03 23.47 5.98
C GLY A 166 8.80 24.01 6.72
N LEU A 167 7.64 23.83 6.08
CA LEU A 167 6.34 24.16 6.65
C LEU A 167 5.83 22.99 7.47
N ARG A 168 5.57 23.25 8.76
CA ARG A 168 4.95 22.29 9.68
C ARG A 168 3.43 22.38 9.60
N LEU A 169 2.77 21.26 9.40
CA LEU A 169 1.32 21.14 9.28
C LEU A 169 0.81 20.11 10.27
N MET A 170 -0.44 20.24 10.71
CA MET A 170 -1.12 19.18 11.44
C MET A 170 -2.00 18.39 10.49
N LEU A 171 -1.72 17.10 10.31
CA LEU A 171 -2.49 16.21 9.47
C LEU A 171 -3.42 15.36 10.33
N ARG A 172 -4.73 15.41 10.08
CA ARG A 172 -5.74 14.58 10.75
C ARG A 172 -6.31 13.53 9.80
N ALA A 173 -6.20 12.26 10.17
CA ALA A 173 -6.77 11.15 9.41
C ALA A 173 -8.30 11.14 9.51
N GLN A 174 -8.98 11.02 8.37
CA GLN A 174 -10.42 10.79 8.32
C GLN A 174 -10.75 9.37 7.88
N GLY A 175 -11.67 8.72 8.61
CA GLY A 175 -12.19 7.41 8.24
C GLY A 175 -11.11 6.33 8.26
N ARG A 176 -10.79 5.78 7.08
CA ARG A 176 -9.81 4.69 6.91
C ARG A 176 -8.40 5.17 6.55
N ALA A 177 -8.18 6.49 6.44
CA ALA A 177 -6.86 7.04 6.15
C ALA A 177 -5.89 6.67 7.28
N SER A 178 -4.66 6.30 6.92
CA SER A 178 -3.61 5.94 7.85
C SER A 178 -2.53 7.01 7.90
N LEU A 179 -2.04 7.31 9.11
CA LEU A 179 -0.85 8.15 9.31
C LEU A 179 0.22 7.26 9.91
N VAL A 180 1.33 7.14 9.20
CA VAL A 180 2.46 6.28 9.61
C VAL A 180 3.65 7.18 9.90
N GLU A 181 4.28 6.98 11.07
CA GLU A 181 5.46 7.74 11.48
C GLU A 181 6.57 7.63 10.43
N GLY A 182 7.09 8.77 9.98
CA GLY A 182 8.15 8.86 8.98
C GLY A 182 7.71 8.52 7.56
N ALA A 183 6.42 8.34 7.26
CA ALA A 183 5.95 8.13 5.90
C ALA A 183 6.20 9.37 5.03
N PRO A 184 6.53 9.19 3.75
CA PRO A 184 6.81 10.32 2.86
C PRO A 184 5.51 11.09 2.56
N VAL A 185 5.64 12.41 2.51
CA VAL A 185 4.65 13.26 1.84
C VAL A 185 5.13 13.42 0.40
N VAL A 186 4.33 12.97 -0.55
CA VAL A 186 4.69 12.90 -1.97
C VAL A 186 3.89 13.94 -2.75
N TYR A 187 4.52 14.56 -3.74
CA TYR A 187 3.86 15.39 -4.72
C TYR A 187 4.29 14.96 -6.12
N ARG A 188 3.34 14.49 -6.94
CA ARG A 188 3.60 13.99 -8.31
C ARG A 188 4.75 12.96 -8.38
N GLY A 189 4.81 12.07 -7.40
CA GLY A 189 5.83 11.01 -7.31
C GLY A 189 7.17 11.43 -6.69
N ILE A 190 7.32 12.68 -6.24
CA ILE A 190 8.53 13.20 -5.60
C ILE A 190 8.30 13.34 -4.09
N GLU A 191 9.20 12.82 -3.24
CA GLU A 191 9.16 13.07 -1.80
C GLU A 191 9.44 14.56 -1.52
N VAL A 192 8.45 15.25 -0.98
CA VAL A 192 8.49 16.69 -0.67
C VAL A 192 8.31 16.97 0.82
N GLY A 193 8.11 15.93 1.64
CA GLY A 193 7.95 16.07 3.07
C GLY A 193 7.89 14.74 3.78
N ARG A 194 7.61 14.78 5.09
CA ARG A 194 7.55 13.60 5.95
C ARG A 194 6.53 13.78 7.06
N ILE A 195 5.83 12.70 7.37
CA ILE A 195 4.90 12.62 8.49
C ILE A 195 5.67 12.29 9.76
N GLY A 196 5.33 12.96 10.85
CA GLY A 196 5.85 12.68 12.17
C GLY A 196 5.07 11.62 12.92
N ARG A 197 5.30 11.55 14.24
CA ARG A 197 4.67 10.53 15.08
C ARG A 197 3.16 10.78 15.18
N PRO A 198 2.31 9.84 14.74
CA PRO A 198 0.88 9.95 14.90
C PRO A 198 0.49 9.78 16.37
N ARG A 199 -0.54 10.50 16.79
CA ARG A 199 -1.18 10.44 18.10
C ARG A 199 -2.67 10.33 17.91
N ILE A 200 -3.35 9.68 18.85
CA ILE A 200 -4.81 9.63 18.87
C ILE A 200 -5.30 10.95 19.48
N THR A 201 -6.31 11.58 18.87
CA THR A 201 -6.95 12.79 19.39
C THR A 201 -7.58 12.52 20.75
N ALA A 202 -7.73 13.55 21.59
CA ALA A 202 -8.22 13.39 22.96
C ALA A 202 -9.64 12.77 23.07
N ASP A 203 -10.44 12.92 22.02
CA ASP A 203 -11.78 12.32 21.88
C ASP A 203 -11.76 10.86 21.41
N GLY A 204 -10.59 10.32 21.05
CA GLY A 204 -10.44 8.96 20.51
C GLY A 204 -10.98 8.76 19.10
N ALA A 205 -11.46 9.82 18.44
CA ALA A 205 -12.19 9.71 17.18
C ALA A 205 -11.28 9.68 15.94
N SER A 206 -10.07 10.22 16.04
CA SER A 206 -9.15 10.32 14.89
C SER A 206 -7.68 10.21 15.31
N ALA A 207 -6.81 9.93 14.34
CA ALA A 207 -5.37 10.06 14.50
C ALA A 207 -4.91 11.40 13.89
N GLU A 208 -4.00 12.09 14.56
CA GLU A 208 -3.34 13.29 14.05
C GLU A 208 -1.83 13.17 14.13
N ALA A 209 -1.12 13.77 13.19
CA ALA A 209 0.34 13.77 13.14
C ALA A 209 0.84 15.11 12.60
N GLU A 210 1.91 15.63 13.19
CA GLU A 210 2.65 16.74 12.59
C GLU A 210 3.30 16.25 11.29
N ALA A 211 3.27 17.04 10.23
CA ALA A 211 3.96 16.79 8.97
C ALA A 211 4.85 17.96 8.62
N LEU A 212 6.07 17.67 8.16
CA LEU A 212 7.02 18.67 7.69
C LEU A 212 7.09 18.62 6.16
N ILE A 213 6.83 19.74 5.51
CA ILE A 213 6.92 19.90 4.07
C ILE A 213 8.18 20.71 3.76
N PHE A 214 9.15 20.09 3.09
CA PHE A 214 10.47 20.66 2.87
C PHE A 214 10.42 21.89 1.96
N ALA A 215 11.16 22.95 2.32
CA ALA A 215 11.40 24.06 1.41
C ALA A 215 12.18 23.58 0.16
N PRO A 216 11.88 24.09 -1.05
CA PRO A 216 10.93 25.15 -1.39
C PRO A 216 9.52 24.66 -1.74
N HIS A 217 9.18 23.40 -1.45
CA HIS A 217 7.90 22.77 -1.82
C HIS A 217 6.75 23.16 -0.89
N ASP A 218 7.06 23.72 0.28
CA ASP A 218 6.13 24.38 1.20
C ASP A 218 5.20 25.38 0.50
N ARG A 219 5.69 26.07 -0.53
CA ARG A 219 4.93 27.04 -1.35
C ARG A 219 3.79 26.43 -2.17
N LEU A 220 3.74 25.12 -2.32
CA LEU A 220 2.68 24.43 -3.07
C LEU A 220 1.37 24.32 -2.28
N ILE A 221 1.42 24.60 -0.98
CA ILE A 221 0.34 24.34 -0.04
C ILE A 221 -0.39 25.64 0.31
N ASN A 222 -1.72 25.59 0.22
CA ASN A 222 -2.61 26.67 0.56
C ASN A 222 -3.93 26.13 1.13
N SER A 223 -4.87 27.01 1.47
CA SER A 223 -6.18 26.63 2.03
C SER A 223 -7.02 25.70 1.13
N ALA A 224 -6.73 25.67 -0.18
CA ALA A 224 -7.38 24.81 -1.16
C ALA A 224 -6.66 23.47 -1.40
N THR A 225 -5.55 23.22 -0.72
CA THR A 225 -4.84 21.94 -0.77
C THR A 225 -5.63 20.86 -0.03
N ARG A 226 -5.68 19.67 -0.60
CA ARG A 226 -6.27 18.47 0.02
C ARG A 226 -5.25 17.34 0.00
N PHE A 227 -5.19 16.61 1.12
CA PHE A 227 -4.28 15.49 1.32
C PHE A 227 -5.06 14.18 1.26
N TRP A 228 -4.49 13.14 0.67
CA TRP A 228 -5.08 11.81 0.75
C TRP A 228 -4.02 10.74 0.91
N ASP A 229 -4.45 9.63 1.49
CA ASP A 229 -3.64 8.45 1.67
C ASP A 229 -3.33 7.82 0.29
N THR A 230 -2.06 7.47 0.10
CA THR A 230 -1.60 6.73 -1.08
C THR A 230 -1.42 5.25 -0.81
N SER A 231 -1.63 4.81 0.43
CA SER A 231 -1.52 3.42 0.83
C SER A 231 -2.77 2.64 0.41
N GLY A 232 -2.60 1.77 -0.60
CA GLY A 232 -3.66 0.89 -1.07
C GLY A 232 -3.74 0.79 -2.59
N PHE A 233 -4.62 -0.08 -3.06
CA PHE A 233 -5.06 -0.12 -4.46
C PHE A 233 -6.52 0.33 -4.48
N SER A 234 -6.88 1.28 -5.34
CA SER A 234 -8.29 1.63 -5.58
C SER A 234 -8.75 0.97 -6.87
N PHE A 235 -9.73 0.06 -6.74
CA PHE A 235 -10.45 -0.48 -7.88
C PHE A 235 -11.86 0.10 -7.86
N SER A 236 -12.25 0.78 -8.92
CA SER A 236 -13.61 1.27 -9.11
C SER A 236 -14.22 0.68 -10.37
N LEU A 237 -15.49 0.29 -10.29
CA LEU A 237 -16.28 -0.19 -11.43
C LEU A 237 -17.50 0.71 -11.57
N GLY A 238 -17.49 1.56 -12.59
CA GLY A 238 -18.56 2.52 -12.87
C GLY A 238 -19.20 2.31 -14.25
N PRO A 239 -20.22 3.13 -14.60
CA PRO A 239 -20.82 3.12 -15.93
C PRO A 239 -19.81 3.36 -17.07
N ALA A 240 -18.69 4.02 -16.77
CA ALA A 240 -17.59 4.29 -17.69
C ALA A 240 -16.58 3.12 -17.83
N GLY A 241 -16.75 2.04 -17.06
CA GLY A 241 -15.86 0.86 -17.08
C GLY A 241 -15.12 0.63 -15.76
N ALA A 242 -14.14 -0.27 -15.81
CA ALA A 242 -13.27 -0.60 -14.68
C ALA A 242 -12.03 0.29 -14.68
N GLN A 243 -11.75 0.95 -13.56
CA GLN A 243 -10.55 1.74 -13.34
C GLN A 243 -9.78 1.20 -12.14
N LEU A 244 -8.47 1.04 -12.30
CA LEU A 244 -7.57 0.51 -11.30
C LEU A 244 -6.38 1.47 -11.15
N ASP A 245 -6.32 2.17 -10.02
CA ASP A 245 -5.24 3.11 -9.74
C ASP A 245 -4.22 2.47 -8.80
N PHE A 246 -2.94 2.54 -9.20
CA PHE A 246 -1.80 2.06 -8.43
C PHE A 246 -0.87 3.22 -8.10
N SER A 247 -0.76 3.55 -6.81
CA SER A 247 0.02 4.67 -6.28
C SER A 247 1.51 4.37 -6.04
N SER A 248 2.05 3.26 -6.59
CA SER A 248 3.41 2.71 -6.43
C SER A 248 3.51 1.54 -5.44
N VAL A 249 4.26 0.49 -5.84
CA VAL A 249 4.58 -0.68 -4.98
C VAL A 249 5.32 -0.25 -3.70
N ALA A 250 6.13 0.82 -3.77
CA ALA A 250 6.83 1.35 -2.60
C ALA A 250 5.85 1.98 -1.58
N ALA A 251 4.81 2.68 -2.04
CA ALA A 251 3.77 3.26 -1.19
C ALA A 251 2.88 2.18 -0.55
N LEU A 252 2.72 1.03 -1.21
CA LEU A 252 1.98 -0.12 -0.68
C LEU A 252 2.59 -0.69 0.62
N VAL A 253 3.92 -0.65 0.74
CA VAL A 253 4.67 -1.20 1.90
C VAL A 253 4.96 -0.13 2.94
N SER A 254 5.23 1.11 2.50
CA SER A 254 5.72 2.18 3.37
C SER A 254 4.67 3.19 3.80
N GLY A 255 3.46 3.11 3.24
CA GLY A 255 2.45 4.14 3.34
C GLY A 255 2.89 5.44 2.66
N GLY A 256 2.04 6.46 2.73
CA GLY A 256 2.40 7.78 2.23
C GLY A 256 1.18 8.66 2.09
N VAL A 257 1.39 9.97 2.16
CA VAL A 257 0.34 10.95 1.91
C VAL A 257 0.73 11.76 0.70
N THR A 258 -0.22 11.97 -0.22
CA THR A 258 -0.04 12.91 -1.33
C THR A 258 -1.00 14.07 -1.17
N PHE A 259 -0.73 15.16 -1.89
CA PHE A 259 -1.63 16.29 -1.92
C PHE A 259 -1.73 16.92 -3.31
N GLU A 260 -2.82 17.65 -3.51
CA GLU A 260 -3.00 18.52 -4.66
C GLU A 260 -3.81 19.75 -4.28
N THR A 261 -3.48 20.86 -4.93
CA THR A 261 -4.22 22.12 -4.83
C THR A 261 -5.28 22.13 -5.91
N MET A 262 -6.53 21.92 -5.49
CA MET A 262 -7.61 21.52 -6.39
C MET A 262 -8.35 22.69 -7.06
N ILE A 263 -8.22 23.90 -6.49
CA ILE A 263 -8.73 25.14 -7.06
C ILE A 263 -7.65 26.21 -7.05
N SER A 264 -7.69 27.10 -8.04
CA SER A 264 -6.83 28.28 -8.08
C SER A 264 -7.41 29.37 -7.18
N GLY A 265 -6.54 30.01 -6.39
CA GLY A 265 -6.97 30.95 -5.36
C GLY A 265 -7.07 30.27 -4.00
N GLY A 266 -6.39 30.81 -3.01
CA GLY A 266 -6.28 30.27 -1.67
C GLY A 266 -5.24 31.05 -0.88
N THR A 267 -5.35 31.05 0.45
CA THR A 267 -4.34 31.67 1.31
C THR A 267 -3.20 30.69 1.52
N ALA A 268 -1.95 31.14 1.34
CA ALA A 268 -0.78 30.33 1.63
C ALA A 268 -0.84 29.77 3.06
N ALA A 269 -0.48 28.50 3.20
CA ALA A 269 -0.50 27.80 4.48
C ALA A 269 0.54 28.37 5.45
N ARG A 270 0.23 28.31 6.75
CA ARG A 270 1.10 28.73 7.85
C ARG A 270 1.47 27.55 8.73
N ALA A 271 2.55 27.71 9.48
CA ALA A 271 3.00 26.69 10.41
C ALA A 271 1.90 26.40 11.45
N GLY A 272 1.56 25.11 11.59
CA GLY A 272 0.50 24.64 12.49
C GLY A 272 -0.90 24.60 11.89
N ASP A 273 -1.09 24.97 10.61
CA ASP A 273 -2.40 24.84 9.97
C ASP A 273 -2.84 23.36 9.92
N ASP A 274 -4.13 23.13 10.18
CA ASP A 274 -4.76 21.81 10.19
C ASP A 274 -5.24 21.40 8.78
N TYR A 275 -4.94 20.17 8.39
CA TYR A 275 -5.40 19.55 7.15
C TYR A 275 -5.94 18.15 7.39
N THR A 276 -7.01 17.80 6.69
CA THR A 276 -7.57 16.45 6.70
C THR A 276 -6.92 15.58 5.63
N VAL A 277 -6.51 14.37 6.02
CA VAL A 277 -6.06 13.31 5.13
C VAL A 277 -7.24 12.39 4.85
N TYR A 278 -7.66 12.37 3.59
CA TYR A 278 -8.77 11.54 3.11
C TYR A 278 -8.28 10.13 2.72
N PRO A 279 -9.14 9.11 2.73
CA PRO A 279 -8.74 7.76 2.33
C PRO A 279 -8.34 7.63 0.86
N GLU A 280 -8.87 8.50 -0.01
CA GLU A 280 -8.68 8.44 -1.46
C GLU A 280 -8.89 9.82 -2.10
N GLU A 281 -8.39 9.98 -3.32
CA GLU A 281 -8.48 11.23 -4.10
C GLU A 281 -9.93 11.66 -4.34
N SER A 282 -10.83 10.71 -4.65
CA SER A 282 -12.27 10.96 -4.85
C SER A 282 -12.91 11.58 -3.60
N ALA A 283 -12.58 11.08 -2.41
CA ALA A 283 -13.07 11.62 -1.15
C ALA A 283 -12.54 13.03 -0.86
N ALA A 284 -11.24 13.25 -1.16
CA ALA A 284 -10.60 14.56 -1.08
C ALA A 284 -11.25 15.57 -2.03
N ARG A 285 -11.46 15.20 -3.30
CA ARG A 285 -12.12 16.03 -4.31
C ARG A 285 -13.57 16.31 -3.96
N ALA A 286 -14.31 15.30 -3.50
CA ALA A 286 -15.68 15.47 -3.03
C ALA A 286 -15.78 16.47 -1.88
N SER A 287 -14.77 16.56 -1.00
CA SER A 287 -14.74 17.54 0.11
C SER A 287 -14.80 18.99 -0.34
N LEU A 288 -14.26 19.31 -1.53
CA LEU A 288 -14.29 20.68 -2.07
C LEU A 288 -15.71 21.09 -2.46
N PHE A 289 -16.49 20.14 -2.96
CA PHE A 289 -17.91 20.31 -3.27
C PHE A 289 -18.82 20.10 -2.05
N ARG A 290 -18.24 19.73 -0.91
CA ARG A 290 -18.82 19.88 0.44
C ARG A 290 -18.47 21.24 1.04
N GLY A 291 -17.58 22.01 0.41
CA GLY A 291 -17.17 23.34 0.82
C GLY A 291 -18.31 24.34 0.67
N ASP A 292 -19.20 24.30 1.63
CA ASP A 292 -19.61 25.46 2.39
C ASP A 292 -20.05 24.92 3.76
N ASP A 293 -19.90 25.71 4.82
CA ASP A 293 -20.72 25.60 6.03
C ASP A 293 -22.22 25.90 5.69
N SER A 294 -22.68 25.46 4.50
CA SER A 294 -24.05 25.56 4.05
C SER A 294 -24.84 24.62 4.94
N GLU A 295 -25.63 25.25 5.81
CA GLU A 295 -26.59 24.66 6.70
C GLU A 295 -27.30 23.47 6.02
N VAL A 296 -27.09 22.26 6.55
CA VAL A 296 -27.73 21.06 6.01
C VAL A 296 -29.20 21.07 6.44
N LEU A 297 -30.09 20.92 5.47
CA LEU A 297 -31.50 20.69 5.73
C LEU A 297 -31.73 19.19 5.88
N THR A 298 -31.87 18.74 7.13
CA THR A 298 -32.26 17.37 7.46
C THR A 298 -33.77 17.20 7.32
N LEU A 299 -34.18 16.24 6.49
CA LEU A 299 -35.56 15.78 6.36
C LEU A 299 -35.57 14.26 6.53
N SER A 300 -36.69 13.69 6.93
CA SER A 300 -36.87 12.25 7.00
C SER A 300 -37.97 11.82 6.03
N ALA A 301 -37.92 10.58 5.55
CA ALA A 301 -38.95 10.01 4.68
C ALA A 301 -39.24 8.56 5.10
N VAL A 302 -40.51 8.19 5.19
CA VAL A 302 -40.93 6.82 5.54
C VAL A 302 -41.46 6.12 4.30
N PHE A 303 -40.82 5.03 3.90
CA PHE A 303 -41.22 4.22 2.76
C PHE A 303 -41.98 2.98 3.21
N GLU A 304 -43.04 2.63 2.48
CA GLU A 304 -43.82 1.41 2.74
C GLU A 304 -43.00 0.14 2.46
N ASP A 305 -42.11 0.22 1.47
CA ASP A 305 -41.21 -0.86 1.09
C ASP A 305 -39.93 -0.86 1.93
N ASN A 306 -39.57 -2.03 2.47
CA ASN A 306 -38.28 -2.26 3.13
C ASN A 306 -37.40 -3.13 2.22
N ILE A 307 -36.80 -2.51 1.21
CA ILE A 307 -36.03 -3.20 0.17
C ILE A 307 -34.54 -3.03 0.42
N ALA A 308 -33.82 -4.14 0.40
CA ALA A 308 -32.36 -4.15 0.46
C ALA A 308 -31.77 -3.50 -0.80
N GLY A 309 -30.83 -2.58 -0.62
CA GLY A 309 -30.14 -1.91 -1.73
C GLY A 309 -29.91 -0.41 -1.52
N LEU A 310 -30.60 0.20 -0.56
CA LEU A 310 -30.31 1.57 -0.10
C LEU A 310 -29.20 1.53 0.96
N THR A 311 -28.21 2.39 0.83
CA THR A 311 -27.09 2.53 1.78
C THR A 311 -27.00 3.94 2.31
N VAL A 312 -26.31 4.12 3.45
CA VAL A 312 -25.82 5.44 3.85
C VAL A 312 -24.96 6.02 2.71
N ASP A 313 -25.00 7.33 2.53
CA ASP A 313 -24.40 8.09 1.40
C ASP A 313 -25.06 7.90 0.02
N ALA A 314 -26.11 7.08 -0.09
CA ALA A 314 -26.89 6.97 -1.33
C ALA A 314 -27.39 8.36 -1.77
N PRO A 315 -27.35 8.68 -3.07
CA PRO A 315 -27.66 10.02 -3.54
C PRO A 315 -29.14 10.35 -3.35
N VAL A 316 -29.40 11.61 -2.98
CA VAL A 316 -30.74 12.22 -3.06
C VAL A 316 -30.74 13.12 -4.27
N GLU A 317 -31.61 12.82 -5.23
CA GLU A 317 -31.68 13.50 -6.52
C GLU A 317 -33.01 14.22 -6.69
N TRP A 318 -32.99 15.32 -7.44
CA TRP A 318 -34.20 15.97 -7.94
C TRP A 318 -33.98 16.32 -9.40
N ASN A 319 -34.86 15.84 -10.29
CA ASN A 319 -34.74 16.02 -11.73
C ASN A 319 -33.36 15.60 -12.28
N GLY A 320 -32.79 14.52 -11.72
CA GLY A 320 -31.46 14.01 -12.07
C GLY A 320 -30.27 14.78 -11.50
N LEU A 321 -30.49 15.86 -10.73
CA LEU A 321 -29.41 16.56 -10.03
C LEU A 321 -29.28 16.05 -8.59
N ARG A 322 -28.06 15.70 -8.17
CA ARG A 322 -27.76 15.31 -6.79
C ARG A 322 -27.77 16.51 -5.85
N ILE A 323 -28.86 16.65 -5.11
CA ILE A 323 -29.09 17.74 -4.13
C ILE A 323 -28.68 17.35 -2.70
N GLY A 324 -28.50 16.06 -2.42
CA GLY A 324 -28.18 15.58 -1.08
C GLY A 324 -27.68 14.14 -1.04
N GLN A 325 -27.77 13.55 0.15
CA GLN A 325 -27.46 12.14 0.40
C GLN A 325 -28.24 11.60 1.58
N VAL A 326 -28.35 10.28 1.66
CA VAL A 326 -28.87 9.57 2.82
C VAL A 326 -27.86 9.67 3.97
N SER A 327 -28.27 10.21 5.11
CA SER A 327 -27.46 10.30 6.33
C SER A 327 -27.65 9.11 7.27
N ALA A 328 -28.86 8.56 7.34
CA ALA A 328 -29.15 7.41 8.19
C ALA A 328 -30.31 6.56 7.64
N LEU A 329 -30.35 5.30 8.06
CA LEU A 329 -31.38 4.31 7.73
C LEU A 329 -31.85 3.66 9.03
N ASN A 330 -33.15 3.80 9.32
CA ASN A 330 -33.77 3.32 10.55
C ASN A 330 -35.04 2.52 10.22
N GLY A 331 -35.46 1.66 11.14
CA GLY A 331 -36.76 0.98 11.07
C GLY A 331 -37.75 1.65 12.02
N VAL A 332 -38.93 1.99 11.52
CA VAL A 332 -40.00 2.59 12.34
C VAL A 332 -41.26 1.73 12.30
N VAL A 333 -41.96 1.64 13.43
CA VAL A 333 -43.30 1.05 13.55
C VAL A 333 -44.22 2.16 14.02
N ASP A 334 -45.24 2.47 13.21
CA ASP A 334 -46.18 3.56 13.45
C ASP A 334 -47.60 3.07 13.13
N GLU A 335 -48.21 2.40 14.11
CA GLU A 335 -49.54 1.80 13.97
C GLU A 335 -50.63 2.87 13.79
N ASP A 336 -50.45 4.05 14.39
CA ASP A 336 -51.42 5.13 14.32
C ASP A 336 -51.50 5.75 12.92
N ARG A 337 -50.35 5.92 12.25
CA ARG A 337 -50.28 6.47 10.88
C ARG A 337 -50.68 5.45 9.82
N PHE A 338 -50.18 4.21 9.94
CA PHE A 338 -50.31 3.23 8.86
C PHE A 338 -51.36 2.13 9.11
N GLY A 339 -51.96 2.08 10.29
CA GLY A 339 -53.00 1.11 10.65
C GLY A 339 -52.51 -0.34 10.80
N ASP A 340 -51.18 -0.56 10.81
CA ASP A 340 -50.56 -1.87 11.01
C ASP A 340 -49.22 -1.78 11.75
N GLY A 341 -48.83 -2.86 12.43
CA GLY A 341 -47.56 -2.96 13.16
C GLY A 341 -46.36 -3.38 12.30
N ARG A 342 -46.38 -3.10 10.98
CA ARG A 342 -45.25 -3.45 10.11
C ARG A 342 -44.11 -2.46 10.27
N VAL A 343 -42.88 -2.99 10.29
CA VAL A 343 -41.65 -2.17 10.25
C VAL A 343 -41.50 -1.57 8.85
N ARG A 344 -41.43 -0.26 8.79
CA ARG A 344 -41.20 0.54 7.59
C ARG A 344 -39.82 1.18 7.62
N LEU A 345 -39.30 1.51 6.44
CA LEU A 345 -37.99 2.12 6.30
C LEU A 345 -38.10 3.64 6.54
N LEU A 346 -37.46 4.13 7.60
CA LEU A 346 -37.26 5.55 7.87
C LEU A 346 -35.88 5.96 7.36
N VAL A 347 -35.82 6.92 6.46
CA VAL A 347 -34.59 7.39 5.84
C VAL A 347 -34.38 8.85 6.20
N ASP A 348 -33.22 9.17 6.77
CA ASP A 348 -32.83 10.56 7.00
C ASP A 348 -32.04 11.07 5.80
N LEU A 349 -32.43 12.25 5.32
CA LEU A 349 -31.96 12.91 4.11
C LEU A 349 -31.22 14.18 4.51
N ALA A 350 -29.94 14.25 4.14
CA ALA A 350 -29.14 15.46 4.27
C ALA A 350 -29.17 16.23 2.94
N ILE A 351 -30.08 17.19 2.82
CA ILE A 351 -30.24 18.05 1.64
C ILE A 351 -29.40 19.32 1.80
N ARG A 352 -28.76 19.76 0.72
CA ARG A 352 -27.99 21.01 0.70
C ARG A 352 -28.76 22.12 -0.01
N PRO A 353 -29.20 23.16 0.71
CA PRO A 353 -29.91 24.31 0.13
C PRO A 353 -29.24 24.92 -1.11
N GLY A 354 -27.91 25.11 -1.06
CA GLY A 354 -27.14 25.68 -2.18
C GLY A 354 -27.18 24.85 -3.47
N ARG A 355 -27.61 23.58 -3.42
CA ARG A 355 -27.75 22.71 -4.60
C ARG A 355 -29.14 22.73 -5.22
N LEU A 356 -30.11 23.39 -4.59
CA LEU A 356 -31.47 23.53 -5.10
C LEU A 356 -31.59 24.59 -6.22
N GLY A 357 -30.53 25.37 -6.48
CA GLY A 357 -30.50 26.37 -7.54
C GLY A 357 -31.33 27.63 -7.24
N LEU A 358 -31.65 27.88 -5.96
CA LEU A 358 -32.40 29.05 -5.52
C LEU A 358 -31.56 30.33 -5.63
N GLU A 359 -32.15 31.42 -6.14
CA GLU A 359 -31.47 32.71 -6.29
C GLU A 359 -31.03 33.27 -4.93
N GLY A 360 -29.80 33.78 -4.85
CA GLY A 360 -29.29 34.51 -3.67
C GLY A 360 -28.56 33.70 -2.60
N GLY A 361 -28.31 32.39 -2.83
CA GLY A 361 -27.67 31.54 -1.83
C GLY A 361 -28.64 31.25 -0.69
N ALA A 362 -29.63 30.39 -0.95
CA ALA A 362 -30.66 30.07 0.03
C ALA A 362 -30.07 29.36 1.26
N GLY A 363 -30.33 29.91 2.44
CA GLY A 363 -30.11 29.24 3.73
C GLY A 363 -31.13 28.12 3.97
N ARG A 364 -31.04 27.44 5.12
CA ARG A 364 -31.92 26.32 5.48
C ARG A 364 -33.40 26.70 5.41
N ASP A 365 -33.78 27.84 5.97
CA ASP A 365 -35.18 28.26 6.08
C ASP A 365 -35.82 28.50 4.71
N THR A 366 -35.12 29.18 3.80
CA THR A 366 -35.60 29.43 2.43
C THR A 366 -35.74 28.13 1.64
N ALA A 367 -34.82 27.19 1.81
CA ALA A 367 -34.93 25.87 1.19
C ALA A 367 -36.11 25.07 1.75
N LEU A 368 -36.36 25.14 3.05
CA LEU A 368 -37.50 24.48 3.68
C LEU A 368 -38.83 25.07 3.18
N GLU A 369 -38.96 26.40 3.11
CA GLU A 369 -40.14 27.07 2.56
C GLU A 369 -40.42 26.65 1.11
N TYR A 370 -39.37 26.63 0.27
CA TYR A 370 -39.47 26.15 -1.11
C TYR A 370 -39.92 24.68 -1.21
N LEU A 371 -39.45 23.82 -0.31
CA LEU A 371 -39.87 22.42 -0.26
C LEU A 371 -41.31 22.27 0.24
N HIS A 372 -41.78 23.08 1.19
CA HIS A 372 -43.19 23.13 1.59
C HIS A 372 -44.09 23.48 0.38
N GLU A 373 -43.75 24.53 -0.36
CA GLU A 373 -44.49 24.93 -1.58
C GLU A 373 -44.45 23.84 -2.66
N SER A 374 -43.32 23.14 -2.79
CA SER A 374 -43.17 22.07 -3.78
C SER A 374 -43.97 20.84 -3.39
N VAL A 375 -44.00 20.46 -2.10
CA VAL A 375 -44.83 19.37 -1.57
C VAL A 375 -46.32 19.66 -1.77
N ALA A 376 -46.74 20.91 -1.56
CA ALA A 376 -48.10 21.37 -1.83
C ALA A 376 -48.47 21.28 -3.34
N ARG A 377 -47.49 21.36 -4.24
CA ARG A 377 -47.65 21.16 -5.69
C ARG A 377 -47.51 19.69 -6.14
N GLY A 378 -47.27 18.75 -5.22
CA GLY A 378 -47.19 17.33 -5.51
C GLY A 378 -45.79 16.71 -5.42
N LEU A 379 -44.79 17.41 -4.87
CA LEU A 379 -43.46 16.84 -4.65
C LEU A 379 -43.52 15.69 -3.64
N ARG A 380 -43.02 14.51 -4.01
CA ARG A 380 -42.92 13.32 -3.16
C ARG A 380 -41.50 12.74 -3.24
N ALA A 381 -41.06 12.08 -2.18
CA ALA A 381 -39.88 11.22 -2.23
C ALA A 381 -40.26 9.81 -2.71
N ARG A 382 -39.51 9.26 -3.65
CA ARG A 382 -39.62 7.86 -4.09
C ARG A 382 -38.29 7.13 -3.93
N LEU A 383 -38.34 5.83 -3.65
CA LEU A 383 -37.19 4.94 -3.82
C LEU A 383 -37.06 4.58 -5.30
N ALA A 384 -35.87 4.72 -5.86
CA ALA A 384 -35.60 4.40 -7.26
C ALA A 384 -34.29 3.63 -7.43
N SER A 385 -34.14 2.88 -8.53
CA SER A 385 -32.88 2.19 -8.85
C SER A 385 -31.79 3.19 -9.26
N ALA A 386 -30.65 3.17 -8.55
CA ALA A 386 -29.46 3.95 -8.92
C ALA A 386 -28.65 3.25 -10.02
N SER A 387 -28.60 1.91 -9.99
CA SER A 387 -27.91 1.09 -11.00
C SER A 387 -28.60 -0.25 -11.15
N LEU A 388 -28.97 -0.57 -12.39
CA LEU A 388 -29.57 -1.86 -12.75
C LEU A 388 -28.57 -3.02 -12.61
N LEU A 389 -27.27 -2.73 -12.61
CA LEU A 389 -26.21 -3.74 -12.58
C LEU A 389 -25.86 -4.17 -11.16
N THR A 390 -25.85 -3.21 -10.23
CA THR A 390 -25.41 -3.46 -8.84
C THR A 390 -26.58 -3.59 -7.87
N GLY A 391 -27.81 -3.29 -8.30
CA GLY A 391 -28.99 -3.30 -7.43
C GLY A 391 -29.03 -2.17 -6.40
N GLY A 392 -28.14 -1.17 -6.53
CA GLY A 392 -28.11 -0.02 -5.65
C GLY A 392 -29.35 0.86 -5.82
N LEU A 393 -29.87 1.40 -4.71
CA LEU A 393 -31.01 2.31 -4.68
C LEU A 393 -30.58 3.76 -4.43
N LYS A 394 -31.43 4.70 -4.82
CA LYS A 394 -31.33 6.14 -4.54
C LYS A 394 -32.69 6.68 -4.08
N ILE A 395 -32.67 7.88 -3.51
CA ILE A 395 -33.89 8.64 -3.22
C ILE A 395 -34.07 9.69 -4.29
N GLU A 396 -35.25 9.77 -4.87
CA GLU A 396 -35.59 10.75 -5.89
C GLU A 396 -36.77 11.62 -5.43
N LEU A 397 -36.58 12.94 -5.45
CA LEU A 397 -37.62 13.93 -5.22
C LEU A 397 -38.29 14.27 -6.54
N VAL A 398 -39.61 14.18 -6.54
CA VAL A 398 -40.32 13.93 -7.77
C VAL A 398 -41.69 14.60 -7.74
N ASP A 399 -42.07 15.26 -8.82
CA ASP A 399 -43.39 15.88 -8.94
C ASP A 399 -44.40 14.84 -9.43
N VAL A 400 -45.34 14.46 -8.57
CA VAL A 400 -46.39 13.49 -8.91
C VAL A 400 -47.64 14.25 -9.38
N PRO A 401 -48.06 14.12 -10.65
CA PRO A 401 -49.30 14.71 -11.14
C PRO A 401 -50.50 14.23 -10.32
N ASP A 402 -51.40 15.16 -9.96
CA ASP A 402 -52.64 14.87 -9.21
C ASP A 402 -52.42 14.16 -7.85
N ALA A 403 -51.26 14.37 -7.21
CA ALA A 403 -50.98 13.79 -5.90
C ALA A 403 -52.00 14.25 -4.83
N PRO A 404 -52.40 13.38 -3.89
CA PRO A 404 -53.24 13.77 -2.76
C PRO A 404 -52.59 14.90 -1.96
N PRO A 405 -53.32 15.91 -1.46
CA PRO A 405 -52.74 16.99 -0.65
C PRO A 405 -51.93 16.43 0.53
N ALA A 406 -50.69 16.90 0.68
CA ALA A 406 -49.80 16.53 1.77
C ALA A 406 -48.94 17.74 2.16
N GLU A 407 -48.39 17.71 3.38
CA GLU A 407 -47.51 18.73 3.92
C GLU A 407 -46.28 18.06 4.54
N ILE A 408 -45.21 18.83 4.78
CA ILE A 408 -44.07 18.35 5.56
C ILE A 408 -44.48 18.41 7.03
N GLU A 409 -44.60 17.25 7.66
CA GLU A 409 -45.03 17.12 9.06
C GLU A 409 -43.83 17.19 10.01
N THR A 410 -44.00 17.75 11.20
CA THR A 410 -42.99 17.62 12.26
C THR A 410 -43.35 16.44 13.16
N ILE A 411 -42.46 15.45 13.26
CA ILE A 411 -42.67 14.26 14.10
C ILE A 411 -42.06 14.41 15.50
N GLU A 412 -42.40 13.49 16.42
CA GLU A 412 -41.78 13.43 17.74
C GLU A 412 -40.26 13.32 17.62
N GLY A 413 -39.54 14.30 18.19
CA GLY A 413 -38.09 14.46 18.01
C GLY A 413 -37.69 15.74 17.28
N GLY A 414 -38.63 16.41 16.61
CA GLY A 414 -38.38 17.66 15.88
C GLY A 414 -37.95 17.46 14.43
N ASP A 415 -37.96 16.21 13.94
CA ASP A 415 -37.61 15.87 12.57
C ASP A 415 -38.76 16.22 11.60
N LEU A 416 -38.39 16.59 10.37
CA LEU A 416 -39.29 17.05 9.33
C LEU A 416 -39.56 15.93 8.33
N LEU A 417 -40.77 15.39 8.33
CA LEU A 417 -41.18 14.26 7.51
C LEU A 417 -41.65 14.70 6.12
N LEU A 418 -40.92 14.31 5.10
CA LEU A 418 -41.23 14.51 3.69
C LEU A 418 -42.18 13.39 3.21
N PRO A 419 -43.29 13.73 2.51
CA PRO A 419 -44.23 12.72 2.04
C PRO A 419 -43.64 11.86 0.93
N THR A 420 -43.95 10.58 0.97
CA THR A 420 -43.44 9.57 0.02
C THR A 420 -44.50 9.15 -1.00
N THR A 421 -44.06 8.50 -2.06
CA THR A 421 -44.91 7.86 -3.08
C THR A 421 -44.40 6.43 -3.34
N GLU A 422 -45.13 5.66 -4.13
CA GLU A 422 -44.76 4.30 -4.54
C GLU A 422 -43.34 4.25 -5.13
N SER A 423 -42.58 3.21 -4.76
CA SER A 423 -41.21 2.99 -5.19
C SER A 423 -41.14 2.59 -6.68
N GLU A 424 -40.19 3.14 -7.43
CA GLU A 424 -39.93 2.80 -8.83
C GLU A 424 -38.62 2.01 -8.95
N ILE A 425 -38.68 0.73 -8.61
CA ILE A 425 -37.52 -0.16 -8.64
C ILE A 425 -37.66 -1.08 -9.84
N ALA A 426 -36.65 -1.13 -10.69
CA ALA A 426 -36.68 -2.02 -11.85
C ALA A 426 -36.64 -3.49 -11.40
N ASP A 427 -37.70 -4.24 -11.70
CA ASP A 427 -37.75 -5.68 -11.44
C ASP A 427 -36.95 -6.46 -12.50
N VAL A 428 -35.66 -6.65 -12.21
CA VAL A 428 -34.76 -7.46 -13.04
C VAL A 428 -35.19 -8.94 -13.06
N SER A 429 -35.85 -9.42 -11.99
CA SER A 429 -36.26 -10.82 -11.86
C SER A 429 -37.41 -11.19 -12.80
N ALA A 430 -38.37 -10.30 -13.00
CA ALA A 430 -39.46 -10.48 -13.95
C ALA A 430 -38.95 -10.54 -15.41
N THR A 431 -37.98 -9.70 -15.75
CA THR A 431 -37.41 -9.64 -17.11
C THR A 431 -36.55 -10.86 -17.44
N ALA A 432 -35.73 -11.32 -16.48
CA ALA A 432 -34.90 -12.52 -16.65
C ALA A 432 -35.75 -13.78 -16.81
N THR A 433 -36.82 -13.92 -16.01
CA THR A 433 -37.74 -15.07 -16.09
C THR A 433 -38.38 -15.17 -17.48
N GLY A 434 -38.82 -14.06 -18.06
CA GLY A 434 -39.39 -14.05 -19.41
C GLY A 434 -38.40 -14.44 -20.52
N VAL A 435 -37.09 -14.15 -20.35
CA VAL A 435 -36.05 -14.62 -21.28
C VAL A 435 -35.83 -16.13 -21.12
N PHE A 436 -35.73 -16.62 -19.88
CA PHE A 436 -35.56 -18.05 -19.60
C PHE A 436 -36.75 -18.89 -20.09
N GLU A 437 -37.98 -18.40 -19.93
CA GLU A 437 -39.18 -19.06 -20.47
C GLU A 437 -39.16 -19.15 -21.99
N ARG A 438 -38.75 -18.08 -22.69
CA ARG A 438 -38.61 -18.13 -24.16
C ARG A 438 -37.51 -19.08 -24.63
N ILE A 439 -36.40 -19.16 -23.89
CA ILE A 439 -35.31 -20.11 -24.20
C ILE A 439 -35.78 -21.55 -23.97
N ASN A 440 -36.48 -21.82 -22.87
CA ASN A 440 -37.05 -23.14 -22.58
C ASN A 440 -38.16 -23.54 -23.56
N ALA A 441 -38.85 -22.57 -24.17
CA ALA A 441 -39.89 -22.79 -25.16
C ALA A 441 -39.37 -22.93 -26.60
N LEU A 442 -38.05 -22.91 -26.84
CA LEU A 442 -37.51 -23.15 -28.18
C LEU A 442 -37.74 -24.62 -28.57
N PRO A 443 -38.36 -24.89 -29.74
CA PRO A 443 -38.63 -26.26 -30.19
C PRO A 443 -37.36 -26.89 -30.78
N ILE A 444 -36.37 -27.14 -29.93
CA ILE A 444 -35.07 -27.73 -30.34
C ILE A 444 -35.28 -29.12 -30.96
N GLU A 445 -36.31 -29.84 -30.51
CA GLU A 445 -36.68 -31.17 -31.00
C GLU A 445 -37.19 -31.14 -32.45
N GLU A 446 -37.97 -30.12 -32.82
CA GLU A 446 -38.47 -29.95 -34.20
C GLU A 446 -37.32 -29.58 -35.15
N VAL A 447 -36.43 -28.68 -34.72
CA VAL A 447 -35.25 -28.29 -35.52
C VAL A 447 -34.33 -29.49 -35.77
N MET A 448 -34.13 -30.34 -34.76
CA MET A 448 -33.33 -31.55 -34.89
C MET A 448 -34.01 -32.60 -35.79
N ALA A 449 -35.33 -32.74 -35.70
CA ALA A 449 -36.09 -33.63 -36.57
C ALA A 449 -35.99 -33.20 -38.04
N GLU A 450 -36.22 -31.92 -38.34
CA GLU A 450 -36.11 -31.36 -39.68
C GLU A 450 -34.69 -31.50 -40.24
N ALA A 451 -33.65 -31.29 -39.42
CA ALA A 451 -32.25 -31.46 -39.82
C ALA A 451 -31.93 -32.94 -40.15
N ILE A 452 -32.45 -33.88 -39.36
CA ILE A 452 -32.31 -35.33 -39.62
C ILE A 452 -33.04 -35.70 -40.91
N THR A 453 -34.26 -35.18 -41.13
CA THR A 453 -35.03 -35.39 -42.37
C THR A 453 -34.30 -34.83 -43.58
N LEU A 454 -33.69 -33.65 -43.47
CA LEU A 454 -32.89 -33.06 -44.55
C LEU A 454 -31.67 -33.93 -44.89
N MET A 455 -30.97 -34.45 -43.88
CA MET A 455 -29.83 -35.36 -44.04
C MET A 455 -30.25 -36.69 -44.67
N GLN A 456 -31.40 -37.23 -44.28
CA GLN A 456 -31.98 -38.45 -44.88
C GLN A 456 -32.37 -38.22 -46.34
N ASN A 457 -32.98 -37.08 -46.67
CA ASN A 457 -33.34 -36.70 -48.03
C ASN A 457 -32.11 -36.44 -48.91
N ALA A 458 -31.06 -35.81 -48.38
CA ALA A 458 -29.79 -35.62 -49.08
C ALA A 458 -29.09 -36.96 -49.35
N ASN A 459 -29.12 -37.88 -48.38
CA ASN A 459 -28.57 -39.22 -48.53
C ASN A 459 -29.38 -40.06 -49.55
N ALA A 460 -30.71 -39.89 -49.57
CA ALA A 460 -31.59 -40.51 -50.56
C ALA A 460 -31.31 -40.00 -51.99
N LEU A 461 -31.08 -38.70 -52.17
CA LEU A 461 -30.76 -38.07 -53.46
C LEU A 461 -29.37 -38.47 -54.00
N VAL A 462 -28.41 -38.75 -53.11
CA VAL A 462 -27.07 -39.24 -53.48
C VAL A 462 -27.08 -40.74 -53.82
N SER A 463 -28.06 -41.50 -53.32
CA SER A 463 -28.17 -42.95 -53.50
C SER A 463 -29.15 -43.40 -54.59
N SER A 464 -29.94 -42.50 -55.17
CA SER A 464 -30.87 -42.85 -56.26
C SER A 464 -30.12 -43.04 -57.58
N SER A 465 -30.30 -44.21 -58.20
CA SER A 465 -29.71 -44.58 -59.49
C SER A 465 -30.32 -43.85 -60.70
N GLU A 466 -31.18 -42.84 -60.47
CA GLU A 466 -31.83 -42.04 -61.51
C GLU A 466 -31.16 -40.69 -61.78
N THR A 467 -30.06 -40.34 -61.10
CA THR A 467 -29.30 -39.10 -61.37
C THR A 467 -28.20 -39.27 -62.42
N ARG A 468 -28.07 -40.44 -63.06
CA ARG A 468 -27.02 -40.67 -64.07
C ARG A 468 -27.45 -40.54 -65.53
N ASP A 469 -28.74 -40.40 -65.80
CA ASP A 469 -29.24 -40.04 -67.11
C ASP A 469 -30.48 -39.18 -66.92
N ILE A 470 -30.40 -37.90 -67.29
CA ILE A 470 -31.40 -37.19 -68.10
C ILE A 470 -30.90 -35.75 -68.30
N PRO A 471 -30.29 -35.48 -69.47
CA PRO A 471 -30.51 -34.25 -70.19
C PRO A 471 -31.92 -34.30 -70.80
N GLY A 472 -32.70 -33.22 -70.63
CA GLY A 472 -33.86 -32.96 -71.50
C GLY A 472 -35.22 -32.89 -70.81
N SER A 473 -35.47 -31.83 -70.04
CA SER A 473 -36.82 -31.28 -69.84
C SER A 473 -36.77 -29.90 -69.15
N VAL A 474 -36.11 -28.93 -69.81
CA VAL A 474 -36.15 -27.51 -69.40
C VAL A 474 -36.79 -26.64 -70.50
N ASN A 475 -37.85 -27.15 -71.14
CA ASN A 475 -38.64 -26.36 -72.09
C ASN A 475 -40.10 -26.12 -71.61
N ALA A 476 -40.43 -26.44 -70.36
CA ALA A 476 -41.77 -26.22 -69.79
C ALA A 476 -41.82 -25.16 -68.67
N LEU A 477 -40.70 -24.52 -68.34
CA LEU A 477 -40.61 -23.43 -67.36
C LEU A 477 -40.23 -22.09 -68.01
N LEU A 478 -40.64 -21.89 -69.26
CA LEU A 478 -40.38 -20.65 -70.03
C LEU A 478 -41.64 -19.83 -70.33
N ASP A 479 -42.78 -20.12 -69.70
CA ASP A 479 -44.00 -19.32 -69.89
C ASP A 479 -44.52 -18.57 -68.64
N GLU A 480 -44.02 -18.85 -67.43
CA GLU A 480 -44.59 -18.29 -66.18
C GLU A 480 -43.70 -17.24 -65.46
N THR A 481 -42.92 -16.44 -66.18
CA THR A 481 -42.20 -15.30 -65.53
C THR A 481 -42.07 -14.05 -66.39
N ARG A 482 -42.97 -13.81 -67.36
CA ARG A 482 -43.03 -12.52 -68.07
C ARG A 482 -43.60 -11.35 -67.25
N GLY A 483 -44.02 -11.57 -66.01
CA GLY A 483 -44.55 -10.53 -65.12
C GLY A 483 -43.53 -9.81 -64.21
N VAL A 484 -42.31 -10.36 -64.04
CA VAL A 484 -41.36 -9.88 -63.01
C VAL A 484 -40.19 -9.07 -63.60
N ILE A 485 -40.05 -9.01 -64.92
CA ILE A 485 -38.89 -8.39 -65.61
C ILE A 485 -39.11 -6.91 -65.96
N GLY A 486 -40.32 -6.37 -65.76
CA GLY A 486 -40.65 -4.97 -66.08
C GLY A 486 -40.43 -3.95 -64.96
N ALA A 487 -40.14 -4.38 -63.73
CA ALA A 487 -40.00 -3.47 -62.60
C ALA A 487 -38.64 -2.72 -62.67
N PRO A 488 -38.63 -1.38 -62.59
CA PRO A 488 -37.40 -0.58 -62.69
C PRO A 488 -36.36 -0.93 -61.61
N GLU A 489 -36.78 -1.51 -60.48
CA GLU A 489 -35.85 -2.02 -59.45
C GLU A 489 -35.06 -3.26 -59.91
N VAL A 490 -35.58 -4.05 -60.86
CA VAL A 490 -34.93 -5.26 -61.41
C VAL A 490 -33.97 -4.92 -62.56
N GLN A 491 -34.20 -3.81 -63.27
CA GLN A 491 -33.30 -3.34 -64.33
C GLN A 491 -32.00 -2.70 -63.79
N ALA A 492 -31.99 -2.26 -62.53
CA ALA A 492 -30.81 -1.69 -61.87
C ALA A 492 -29.91 -2.75 -61.20
N LEU A 493 -30.38 -4.00 -61.08
CA LEU A 493 -29.67 -5.10 -60.42
C LEU A 493 -28.37 -5.51 -61.13
N PRO A 494 -28.27 -5.62 -62.47
CA PRO A 494 -27.02 -5.98 -63.14
C PRO A 494 -25.88 -4.98 -62.88
N ALA A 495 -26.18 -3.68 -62.86
CA ALA A 495 -25.18 -2.65 -62.60
C ALA A 495 -24.74 -2.62 -61.12
N ARG A 496 -25.62 -2.97 -60.18
CA ARG A 496 -25.27 -3.13 -58.76
C ARG A 496 -24.48 -4.42 -58.49
N LEU A 497 -24.78 -5.49 -59.23
CA LEU A 497 -24.03 -6.75 -59.19
C LEU A 497 -22.64 -6.60 -59.79
N ASP A 498 -22.45 -5.86 -60.87
CA ASP A 498 -21.12 -5.56 -61.42
C ASP A 498 -20.27 -4.73 -60.45
N ALA A 499 -20.88 -3.78 -59.73
CA ALA A 499 -20.19 -3.01 -58.70
C ALA A 499 -19.75 -3.89 -57.52
N VAL A 500 -20.63 -4.79 -57.05
CA VAL A 500 -20.32 -5.75 -55.98
C VAL A 500 -19.31 -6.82 -56.42
N LEU A 501 -19.36 -7.27 -57.68
CA LEU A 501 -18.39 -8.22 -58.24
C LEU A 501 -17.02 -7.57 -58.43
N THR A 502 -16.97 -6.30 -58.83
CA THR A 502 -15.71 -5.55 -58.91
C THR A 502 -15.13 -5.31 -57.51
N GLU A 503 -15.97 -5.02 -56.52
CA GLU A 503 -15.56 -4.86 -55.12
C GLU A 503 -15.11 -6.21 -54.51
N MET A 504 -15.76 -7.32 -54.85
CA MET A 504 -15.32 -8.68 -54.51
C MET A 504 -14.03 -9.10 -55.22
N GLU A 505 -13.84 -8.80 -56.52
CA GLU A 505 -12.59 -9.06 -57.22
C GLU A 505 -11.44 -8.26 -56.62
N THR A 506 -11.71 -7.04 -56.16
CA THR A 506 -10.70 -6.19 -55.49
C THR A 506 -10.37 -6.72 -54.08
N LEU A 507 -11.37 -7.18 -53.32
CA LEU A 507 -11.19 -7.85 -52.02
C LEU A 507 -10.46 -9.20 -52.17
N VAL A 508 -10.78 -9.98 -53.20
CA VAL A 508 -10.11 -11.25 -53.50
C VAL A 508 -8.69 -11.01 -54.01
N ALA A 509 -8.44 -9.95 -54.78
CA ALA A 509 -7.09 -9.55 -55.19
C ALA A 509 -6.25 -9.02 -54.00
N GLN A 510 -6.85 -8.29 -53.06
CA GLN A 510 -6.19 -7.87 -51.81
C GLN A 510 -5.89 -9.05 -50.88
N ILE A 511 -6.81 -10.02 -50.76
CA ILE A 511 -6.60 -11.28 -50.03
C ILE A 511 -5.54 -12.15 -50.73
N ALA A 512 -5.46 -12.10 -52.06
CA ALA A 512 -4.47 -12.83 -52.85
C ALA A 512 -3.06 -12.20 -52.80
N GLN A 513 -2.94 -10.89 -52.52
CA GLN A 513 -1.64 -10.21 -52.49
C GLN A 513 -0.99 -10.07 -51.11
N GLU A 514 -1.68 -10.31 -49.99
CA GLU A 514 -1.01 -10.29 -48.66
C GLU A 514 -1.37 -11.47 -47.75
N ALA A 515 -0.48 -12.47 -47.80
CA ALA A 515 0.16 -13.04 -46.61
C ALA A 515 -0.71 -13.77 -45.57
N LEU A 516 -1.75 -14.53 -45.97
CA LEU A 516 -2.34 -15.53 -45.06
C LEU A 516 -1.71 -16.91 -45.25
N ALA A 517 -1.53 -17.38 -46.48
CA ALA A 517 -0.94 -18.70 -46.74
C ALA A 517 0.54 -18.79 -46.32
N THR A 518 1.32 -17.72 -46.54
CA THR A 518 2.72 -17.65 -46.11
C THR A 518 2.84 -17.52 -44.60
N LYS A 519 1.98 -16.70 -43.95
CA LYS A 519 1.99 -16.58 -42.47
C LYS A 519 1.49 -17.85 -41.77
N LEU A 520 0.51 -18.57 -42.33
CA LEU A 520 0.11 -19.87 -41.80
C LEU A 520 1.19 -20.92 -42.02
N SER A 521 1.88 -20.95 -43.16
CA SER A 521 3.03 -21.83 -43.40
C SER A 521 4.16 -21.57 -42.40
N THR A 522 4.50 -20.31 -42.15
CA THR A 522 5.53 -19.92 -41.17
C THR A 522 5.07 -20.25 -39.76
N ALA A 523 3.83 -19.93 -39.38
CA ALA A 523 3.29 -20.28 -38.06
C ALA A 523 3.20 -21.81 -37.84
N LEU A 524 2.92 -22.59 -38.88
CA LEU A 524 2.89 -24.06 -38.78
C LEU A 524 4.30 -24.66 -38.70
N THR A 525 5.27 -24.05 -39.36
CA THR A 525 6.70 -24.43 -39.28
C THR A 525 7.29 -24.04 -37.93
N ASP A 526 6.93 -22.87 -37.40
CA ASP A 526 7.32 -22.40 -36.07
C ASP A 526 6.67 -23.24 -34.97
N ALA A 527 5.40 -23.63 -35.13
CA ALA A 527 4.71 -24.55 -34.22
C ALA A 527 5.32 -25.96 -34.27
N SER A 528 5.69 -26.47 -35.45
CA SER A 528 6.38 -27.75 -35.58
C SER A 528 7.79 -27.71 -34.98
N ALA A 529 8.54 -26.62 -35.19
CA ALA A 529 9.87 -26.41 -34.62
C ALA A 529 9.83 -26.23 -33.10
N ALA A 530 8.80 -25.55 -32.57
CA ALA A 530 8.56 -25.44 -31.13
C ALA A 530 8.18 -26.81 -30.52
N SER A 531 7.38 -27.61 -31.23
CA SER A 531 7.03 -28.96 -30.78
C SER A 531 8.23 -29.92 -30.83
N GLN A 532 9.13 -29.76 -31.80
CA GLN A 532 10.42 -30.47 -31.86
C GLN A 532 11.35 -30.02 -30.71
N GLY A 533 11.46 -28.70 -30.46
CA GLY A 533 12.26 -28.15 -29.37
C GLY A 533 11.77 -28.56 -27.98
N VAL A 534 10.46 -28.71 -27.79
CA VAL A 534 9.87 -29.27 -26.56
C VAL A 534 10.16 -30.77 -26.46
N SER A 535 10.11 -31.53 -27.56
CA SER A 535 10.48 -32.94 -27.57
C SER A 535 11.97 -33.17 -27.30
N ASP A 536 12.85 -32.33 -27.84
CA ASP A 536 14.31 -32.39 -27.63
C ASP A 536 14.68 -31.95 -26.21
N ALA A 537 14.00 -30.94 -25.67
CA ALA A 537 14.14 -30.54 -24.27
C ALA A 537 13.66 -31.63 -23.31
N VAL A 538 12.53 -32.31 -23.61
CA VAL A 538 12.00 -33.41 -22.80
C VAL A 538 12.83 -34.69 -22.93
N SER A 539 13.50 -34.90 -24.06
CA SER A 539 14.41 -36.04 -24.28
C SER A 539 15.73 -35.92 -23.50
N GLY A 540 16.17 -34.70 -23.17
CA GLY A 540 17.36 -34.45 -22.35
C GLY A 540 17.11 -34.47 -20.83
N VAL A 541 15.84 -34.41 -20.39
CA VAL A 541 15.47 -34.44 -18.96
C VAL A 541 15.87 -35.74 -18.26
N PRO A 542 15.70 -36.94 -18.86
CA PRO A 542 16.18 -38.18 -18.26
C PRO A 542 17.69 -38.21 -18.04
N ASP A 543 18.48 -37.67 -18.98
CA ASP A 543 19.94 -37.57 -18.85
C ASP A 543 20.35 -36.53 -17.79
N LEU A 544 19.61 -35.42 -17.68
CA LEU A 544 19.82 -34.42 -16.63
C LEU A 544 19.46 -34.97 -15.25
N VAL A 545 18.37 -35.73 -15.13
CA VAL A 545 17.97 -36.41 -13.88
C VAL A 545 18.95 -37.52 -13.53
N ALA A 546 19.43 -38.31 -14.49
CA ALA A 546 20.47 -39.32 -14.26
C ALA A 546 21.82 -38.70 -13.83
N ARG A 547 22.17 -37.52 -14.35
CA ARG A 547 23.36 -36.76 -13.93
C ARG A 547 23.17 -36.10 -12.57
N LEU A 548 21.97 -35.61 -12.26
CA LEU A 548 21.64 -35.06 -10.94
C LEU A 548 21.57 -36.16 -9.87
N ASP A 549 21.07 -37.34 -10.19
CA ASP A 549 21.13 -38.52 -9.31
C ASP A 549 22.57 -39.00 -9.13
N ALA A 550 23.40 -38.96 -10.19
CA ALA A 550 24.83 -39.28 -10.10
C ALA A 550 25.59 -38.25 -9.25
N VAL A 551 25.24 -36.96 -9.31
CA VAL A 551 25.81 -35.90 -8.46
C VAL A 551 25.30 -36.02 -7.02
N ALA A 552 24.02 -36.35 -6.82
CA ALA A 552 23.43 -36.56 -5.50
C ALA A 552 23.97 -37.82 -4.79
N GLN A 553 24.22 -38.91 -5.53
CA GLN A 553 24.88 -40.11 -4.99
C GLN A 553 26.37 -39.90 -4.69
N LYS A 554 27.04 -38.99 -5.42
CA LYS A 554 28.44 -38.62 -5.15
C LYS A 554 28.56 -37.56 -4.05
N ALA A 555 27.52 -36.78 -3.79
CA ALA A 555 27.46 -35.80 -2.70
C ALA A 555 27.37 -36.46 -1.31
N GLU A 556 27.06 -37.76 -1.24
CA GLU A 556 27.11 -38.52 0.02
C GLU A 556 28.55 -38.93 0.39
N SER A 557 29.51 -38.78 -0.54
CA SER A 557 30.92 -39.00 -0.25
C SER A 557 31.85 -38.12 -1.10
N VAL A 558 32.45 -37.13 -0.44
CA VAL A 558 33.83 -36.60 -0.65
C VAL A 558 33.93 -35.12 -1.07
N GLU A 559 34.68 -34.41 -0.20
CA GLU A 559 35.64 -33.32 -0.38
C GLU A 559 35.45 -32.32 -1.55
N ILE A 560 35.34 -31.06 -1.14
CA ILE A 560 35.14 -29.83 -1.93
C ILE A 560 36.10 -29.69 -3.13
N ASP A 561 37.26 -30.35 -3.10
CA ASP A 561 38.29 -30.29 -4.14
C ASP A 561 37.86 -30.95 -5.47
N ALA A 562 37.00 -31.98 -5.44
CA ALA A 562 36.49 -32.62 -6.65
C ALA A 562 35.45 -31.76 -7.39
N LEU A 563 34.66 -30.98 -6.64
CA LEU A 563 33.64 -30.09 -7.19
C LEU A 563 34.28 -28.90 -7.94
N ALA A 564 35.41 -28.40 -7.43
CA ALA A 564 36.18 -27.34 -8.09
C ALA A 564 36.79 -27.81 -9.43
N ALA A 565 37.20 -29.08 -9.51
CA ALA A 565 37.73 -29.66 -10.73
C ALA A 565 36.64 -29.81 -11.82
N GLU A 566 35.46 -30.31 -11.46
CA GLU A 566 34.34 -30.43 -12.41
C GLU A 566 33.82 -29.06 -12.88
N LEU A 567 33.79 -28.05 -12.00
CA LEU A 567 33.41 -26.69 -12.36
C LEU A 567 34.43 -26.04 -13.33
N THR A 568 35.72 -26.33 -13.14
CA THR A 568 36.79 -25.87 -14.04
C THR A 568 36.69 -26.53 -15.42
N GLU A 569 36.31 -27.81 -15.46
CA GLU A 569 36.07 -28.56 -16.70
C GLU A 569 34.86 -27.99 -17.47
N LEU A 570 33.78 -27.66 -16.76
CA LEU A 570 32.57 -27.02 -17.31
C LEU A 570 32.89 -25.65 -17.90
N ILE A 571 33.67 -24.82 -17.20
CA ILE A 571 34.12 -23.52 -17.69
C ILE A 571 34.98 -23.68 -18.96
N ARG A 572 35.88 -24.67 -18.99
CA ARG A 572 36.75 -24.94 -20.17
C ARG A 572 35.94 -25.38 -21.39
N SER A 573 34.89 -26.17 -21.19
CA SER A 573 33.96 -26.58 -22.26
C SER A 573 33.09 -25.44 -22.79
N ALA A 574 32.67 -24.52 -21.92
CA ALA A 574 31.97 -23.30 -22.31
C ALA A 574 32.90 -22.37 -23.12
N ASP A 575 34.17 -22.22 -22.72
CA ASP A 575 35.15 -21.41 -23.45
C ASP A 575 35.45 -21.98 -24.84
N ALA A 576 35.52 -23.31 -24.99
CA ALA A 576 35.71 -23.97 -26.27
C ALA A 576 34.50 -23.81 -27.22
N LEU A 577 33.28 -23.75 -26.67
CA LEU A 577 32.05 -23.51 -27.44
C LEU A 577 31.96 -22.06 -27.93
N ILE A 578 32.46 -21.11 -27.12
CA ILE A 578 32.51 -19.68 -27.43
C ILE A 578 33.67 -19.35 -28.38
N ALA A 579 34.76 -20.13 -28.38
CA ALA A 579 35.90 -19.96 -29.28
C ALA A 579 35.69 -20.61 -30.67
N GLY A 580 34.59 -21.35 -30.88
CA GLY A 580 34.28 -22.02 -32.14
C GLY A 580 33.92 -21.03 -33.26
N GLU A 581 34.24 -21.38 -34.51
CA GLU A 581 34.07 -20.52 -35.70
C GLU A 581 32.63 -19.99 -35.89
N GLY A 582 31.60 -20.67 -35.34
CA GLY A 582 30.22 -20.20 -35.35
C GLY A 582 29.92 -19.01 -34.44
N ALA A 583 30.70 -18.80 -33.36
CA ALA A 583 30.51 -17.69 -32.43
C ALA A 583 31.05 -16.35 -32.98
N GLN A 584 31.99 -16.39 -33.93
CA GLN A 584 32.55 -15.18 -34.57
C GLN A 584 31.62 -14.56 -35.62
N ALA A 585 30.52 -15.24 -35.98
CA ALA A 585 29.52 -14.76 -36.94
C ALA A 585 28.34 -14.04 -36.28
N LEU A 586 28.33 -13.89 -34.95
CA LEU A 586 27.20 -13.30 -34.22
C LEU A 586 27.23 -11.75 -34.28
N PRO A 587 26.06 -11.10 -34.43
CA PRO A 587 25.97 -9.64 -34.50
C PRO A 587 26.43 -8.95 -33.21
N GLY A 588 27.03 -7.77 -33.33
CA GLY A 588 27.78 -7.08 -32.27
C GLY A 588 27.01 -6.75 -30.97
N THR A 589 25.69 -6.86 -30.96
CA THR A 589 24.86 -6.71 -29.75
C THR A 589 25.01 -7.87 -28.77
N LEU A 590 25.37 -9.08 -29.23
CA LEU A 590 25.65 -10.24 -28.36
C LEU A 590 27.04 -10.19 -27.72
N ASN A 591 28.00 -9.49 -28.35
CA ASN A 591 29.32 -9.28 -27.75
C ASN A 591 29.25 -8.33 -26.54
N ALA A 592 28.36 -7.33 -26.57
CA ALA A 592 28.18 -6.41 -25.44
C ALA A 592 27.61 -7.11 -24.19
N THR A 593 26.64 -8.00 -24.37
CA THR A 593 26.07 -8.80 -23.28
C THR A 593 27.04 -9.85 -22.75
N LEU A 594 27.93 -10.39 -23.58
CA LEU A 594 29.01 -11.29 -23.14
C LEU A 594 30.12 -10.55 -22.37
N GLU A 595 30.43 -9.31 -22.75
CA GLU A 595 31.36 -8.43 -22.02
C GLU A 595 30.81 -8.10 -20.61
N GLU A 596 29.51 -7.84 -20.52
CA GLU A 596 28.81 -7.56 -19.27
C GLU A 596 28.77 -8.80 -18.35
N LEU A 597 28.54 -9.98 -18.91
CA LEU A 597 28.66 -11.26 -18.19
C LEU A 597 30.08 -11.52 -17.67
N ARG A 598 31.12 -11.18 -18.45
CA ARG A 598 32.53 -11.29 -18.01
C ARG A 598 32.84 -10.32 -16.85
N SER A 599 32.27 -9.12 -16.88
CA SER A 599 32.38 -8.12 -15.82
C SER A 599 31.74 -8.60 -14.51
N VAL A 600 30.54 -9.17 -14.59
CA VAL A 600 29.81 -9.76 -13.45
C VAL A 600 30.58 -10.94 -12.86
N LEU A 601 31.16 -11.81 -13.70
CA LEU A 601 31.98 -12.95 -13.25
C LEU A 601 33.35 -12.53 -12.70
N ALA A 602 33.87 -11.36 -13.08
CA ALA A 602 35.07 -10.78 -12.49
C ALA A 602 34.79 -10.18 -11.10
N GLN A 603 33.64 -9.51 -10.93
CA GLN A 603 33.17 -9.00 -9.64
C GLN A 603 32.87 -10.13 -8.64
N LEU A 604 32.27 -11.23 -9.10
CA LEU A 604 32.01 -12.42 -8.28
C LEU A 604 33.29 -13.15 -7.82
N ARG A 605 34.41 -13.00 -8.54
CA ARG A 605 35.72 -13.51 -8.11
C ARG A 605 36.42 -12.62 -7.08
N GLN A 606 36.08 -11.33 -7.02
CA GLN A 606 36.69 -10.37 -6.09
C GLN A 606 35.90 -10.15 -4.79
N GLY A 607 34.59 -10.40 -4.79
CA GLY A 607 33.76 -10.35 -3.58
C GLY A 607 33.58 -11.73 -2.95
N GLY A 608 33.93 -11.90 -1.68
CA GLY A 608 33.84 -13.16 -0.93
C GLY A 608 32.40 -13.68 -0.77
N VAL A 609 31.85 -14.30 -1.82
CA VAL A 609 30.53 -14.95 -1.82
C VAL A 609 30.48 -16.15 -0.87
N VAL A 610 31.62 -16.79 -0.59
CA VAL A 610 31.68 -18.02 0.22
C VAL A 610 31.26 -17.78 1.67
N GLU A 611 31.64 -16.65 2.29
CA GLU A 611 31.28 -16.34 3.68
C GLU A 611 29.81 -15.92 3.82
N ASN A 612 29.29 -15.13 2.87
CA ASN A 612 27.87 -14.76 2.84
C ASN A 612 26.96 -15.94 2.50
N ALA A 613 27.41 -16.86 1.63
CA ALA A 613 26.69 -18.10 1.35
C ALA A 613 26.67 -19.03 2.56
N THR A 614 27.76 -19.10 3.33
CA THR A 614 27.83 -19.93 4.55
C THR A 614 26.93 -19.36 5.65
N ALA A 615 26.86 -18.03 5.80
CA ALA A 615 25.94 -17.37 6.73
C ALA A 615 24.47 -17.48 6.30
N ALA A 616 24.19 -17.38 5.00
CA ALA A 616 22.84 -17.57 4.45
C ALA A 616 22.37 -19.02 4.57
N LEU A 617 23.26 -20.00 4.34
CA LEU A 617 22.97 -21.42 4.53
C LEU A 617 22.78 -21.77 6.02
N GLY A 618 23.53 -21.12 6.93
CA GLY A 618 23.31 -21.21 8.37
C GLY A 618 21.93 -20.67 8.77
N SER A 619 21.59 -19.47 8.30
CA SER A 619 20.29 -18.84 8.57
C SER A 619 19.11 -19.63 7.98
N ALA A 620 19.29 -20.23 6.80
CA ALA A 620 18.29 -21.10 6.17
C ALA A 620 18.09 -22.41 6.94
N ARG A 621 19.16 -22.95 7.54
CA ARG A 621 19.10 -24.15 8.37
C ARG A 621 18.40 -23.87 9.71
N ASP A 622 18.72 -22.76 10.36
CA ASP A 622 18.07 -22.32 11.61
C ASP A 622 16.57 -22.02 11.40
N ALA A 623 16.21 -21.41 10.27
CA ALA A 623 14.83 -21.18 9.88
C ALA A 623 14.10 -22.52 9.61
N ALA A 624 14.71 -23.45 8.89
CA ALA A 624 14.14 -24.77 8.63
C ALA A 624 13.93 -25.57 9.92
N ASP A 625 14.83 -25.48 10.89
CA ASP A 625 14.70 -26.14 12.19
C ASP A 625 13.55 -25.53 13.03
N THR A 626 13.41 -24.20 13.01
CA THR A 626 12.30 -23.49 13.69
C THR A 626 10.93 -23.84 13.07
N PHE A 627 10.85 -23.95 11.74
CA PHE A 627 9.63 -24.37 11.04
C PHE A 627 9.32 -25.85 11.23
N ALA A 628 10.34 -26.72 11.31
CA ALA A 628 10.17 -28.12 11.64
C ALA A 628 9.67 -28.32 13.08
N GLU A 629 10.04 -27.43 14.01
CA GLU A 629 9.56 -27.42 15.38
C GLU A 629 8.09 -26.97 15.45
N ALA A 630 7.71 -25.88 14.77
CA ALA A 630 6.31 -25.44 14.65
C ALA A 630 5.39 -26.47 13.95
N GLY A 631 5.92 -27.23 12.99
CA GLY A 631 5.22 -28.31 12.32
C GLY A 631 4.85 -29.49 13.23
N ARG A 632 5.60 -29.73 14.31
CA ARG A 632 5.35 -30.82 15.28
C ARG A 632 4.19 -30.50 16.23
N ASP A 633 3.88 -29.24 16.45
CA ASP A 633 2.83 -28.80 17.39
C ASP A 633 1.45 -28.68 16.74
N LEU A 634 1.40 -28.56 15.40
CA LEU A 634 0.18 -28.46 14.59
C LEU A 634 -0.83 -29.62 14.79
N PRO A 635 -0.41 -30.90 14.85
CA PRO A 635 -1.32 -32.01 15.13
C PRO A 635 -2.00 -31.90 16.51
N GLY A 636 -1.31 -31.34 17.51
CA GLY A 636 -1.87 -31.13 18.85
C GLY A 636 -2.95 -30.05 18.87
N LEU A 637 -2.71 -28.94 18.18
CA LEU A 637 -3.69 -27.85 18.04
C LEU A 637 -4.95 -28.27 17.26
N ILE A 638 -4.79 -29.14 16.26
CA ILE A 638 -5.93 -29.72 15.52
C ILE A 638 -6.76 -30.63 16.44
N ALA A 639 -6.11 -31.44 17.28
CA ALA A 639 -6.80 -32.29 18.25
C ALA A 639 -7.57 -31.48 19.32
N GLU A 640 -7.00 -30.37 19.79
CA GLU A 640 -7.69 -29.44 20.70
C GLU A 640 -8.88 -28.75 20.03
N ALA A 641 -8.73 -28.30 18.78
CA ALA A 641 -9.82 -27.69 18.03
C ALA A 641 -10.99 -28.67 17.78
N GLU A 642 -10.69 -29.93 17.46
CA GLU A 642 -11.70 -30.99 17.33
C GLU A 642 -12.42 -31.27 18.66
N ALA A 643 -11.69 -31.27 19.78
CA ALA A 643 -12.27 -31.45 21.12
C ALA A 643 -13.22 -30.29 21.50
N VAL A 644 -12.83 -29.05 21.23
CA VAL A 644 -13.66 -27.85 21.47
C VAL A 644 -14.92 -27.88 20.59
N LEU A 645 -14.79 -28.26 19.31
CA LEU A 645 -15.92 -28.43 18.40
C LEU A 645 -16.88 -29.53 18.85
N ALA A 646 -16.37 -30.65 19.38
CA ALA A 646 -17.19 -31.71 19.93
C ALA A 646 -17.96 -31.24 21.18
N GLN A 647 -17.32 -30.45 22.05
CA GLN A 647 -17.95 -29.88 23.23
C GLN A 647 -19.04 -28.86 22.88
N ALA A 648 -18.78 -28.00 21.87
CA ALA A 648 -19.76 -27.05 21.35
C ALA A 648 -21.01 -27.75 20.77
N ARG A 649 -20.84 -28.87 20.07
CA ARG A 649 -21.94 -29.71 19.55
C ARG A 649 -22.80 -30.26 20.68
N GLY A 650 -22.18 -30.73 21.77
CA GLY A 650 -22.89 -31.23 22.94
C GLY A 650 -23.78 -30.17 23.60
N THR A 651 -23.26 -28.95 23.75
CA THR A 651 -24.02 -27.82 24.30
C THR A 651 -25.15 -27.33 23.39
N LEU A 652 -24.92 -27.30 22.07
CA LEU A 652 -25.91 -26.84 21.08
C LEU A 652 -27.03 -27.86 20.84
N ALA A 653 -26.74 -29.16 20.94
CA ALA A 653 -27.77 -30.20 20.87
C ALA A 653 -28.79 -30.10 22.01
N GLY A 654 -28.36 -29.59 23.18
CA GLY A 654 -29.25 -29.31 24.31
C GLY A 654 -30.18 -28.11 24.10
N TYR A 655 -29.79 -27.13 23.28
CA TYR A 655 -30.59 -25.94 22.96
C TYR A 655 -31.51 -26.11 21.74
N ALA A 656 -31.22 -27.06 20.86
CA ALA A 656 -31.94 -27.27 19.60
C ALA A 656 -33.34 -27.93 19.74
N ALA A 657 -33.76 -28.28 20.96
CA ALA A 657 -35.06 -28.90 21.19
C ALA A 657 -36.24 -27.89 21.17
N ASP A 658 -36.00 -26.58 21.34
CA ASP A 658 -37.12 -25.65 21.63
C ASP A 658 -37.24 -24.40 20.73
N ASN A 659 -36.20 -23.93 20.02
CA ASN A 659 -36.30 -22.68 19.24
C ASN A 659 -35.59 -22.74 17.88
N GLY A 660 -36.23 -22.23 16.83
CA GLY A 660 -35.90 -22.36 15.39
C GLY A 660 -34.52 -21.90 14.87
N VAL A 661 -33.53 -21.69 15.74
CA VAL A 661 -32.13 -21.30 15.45
C VAL A 661 -31.32 -22.41 14.74
N GLY A 662 -31.91 -23.59 14.55
CA GLY A 662 -31.21 -24.80 14.09
C GLY A 662 -30.70 -24.80 12.64
N ARG A 663 -31.17 -23.93 11.73
CA ARG A 663 -30.73 -23.95 10.32
C ARG A 663 -29.43 -23.19 10.09
N ASP A 664 -29.31 -21.97 10.62
CA ASP A 664 -28.15 -21.10 10.38
C ASP A 664 -26.94 -21.56 11.20
N ALA A 665 -27.17 -22.05 12.43
CA ALA A 665 -26.11 -22.67 13.24
C ALA A 665 -25.54 -23.93 12.57
N ARG A 666 -26.37 -24.74 11.88
CA ARG A 666 -25.88 -25.91 11.12
C ARG A 666 -25.12 -25.50 9.86
N ALA A 667 -25.48 -24.39 9.23
CA ALA A 667 -24.74 -23.87 8.07
C ALA A 667 -23.36 -23.35 8.50
N ALA A 668 -23.28 -22.53 9.55
CA ALA A 668 -22.03 -22.03 10.10
C ALA A 668 -21.10 -23.16 10.56
N MET A 669 -21.64 -24.18 11.25
CA MET A 669 -20.83 -25.31 11.72
C MET A 669 -20.29 -26.19 10.59
N ARG A 670 -21.02 -26.32 9.46
CA ARG A 670 -20.51 -27.01 8.27
C ARG A 670 -19.39 -26.22 7.59
N GLU A 671 -19.45 -24.89 7.65
CA GLU A 671 -18.41 -24.02 7.09
C GLU A 671 -17.12 -24.09 7.91
N VAL A 672 -17.25 -24.05 9.25
CA VAL A 672 -16.12 -24.25 10.17
C VAL A 672 -15.47 -25.62 9.97
N GLU A 673 -16.27 -26.68 9.77
CA GLU A 673 -15.73 -28.02 9.50
C GLU A 673 -15.03 -28.11 8.13
N ARG A 674 -15.54 -27.39 7.11
CA ARG A 674 -14.88 -27.28 5.81
C ARG A 674 -13.55 -26.53 5.91
N ALA A 675 -13.50 -25.44 6.66
CA ALA A 675 -12.28 -24.68 6.91
C ALA A 675 -11.23 -25.53 7.66
N ALA A 676 -11.63 -26.23 8.72
CA ALA A 676 -10.73 -27.11 9.47
C ALA A 676 -10.15 -28.24 8.60
N ARG A 677 -10.98 -28.85 7.72
CA ARG A 677 -10.51 -29.87 6.77
C ARG A 677 -9.58 -29.30 5.70
N ALA A 678 -9.81 -28.08 5.23
CA ALA A 678 -8.93 -27.40 4.27
C ALA A 678 -7.56 -27.12 4.89
N VAL A 679 -7.52 -26.63 6.14
CA VAL A 679 -6.28 -26.39 6.89
C VAL A 679 -5.53 -27.70 7.16
N SER A 680 -6.23 -28.77 7.56
CA SER A 680 -5.60 -30.10 7.74
C SER A 680 -5.06 -30.67 6.42
N SER A 681 -5.77 -30.47 5.31
CA SER A 681 -5.31 -30.87 3.98
C SER A 681 -4.08 -30.08 3.53
N LEU A 682 -4.04 -28.78 3.80
CA LEU A 682 -2.89 -27.92 3.51
C LEU A 682 -1.67 -28.33 4.35
N ALA A 683 -1.86 -28.56 5.66
CA ALA A 683 -0.79 -29.02 6.54
C ALA A 683 -0.19 -30.37 6.06
N ARG A 684 -1.04 -31.34 5.69
CA ARG A 684 -0.58 -32.62 5.12
C ARG A 684 0.05 -32.47 3.74
N ALA A 685 -0.36 -31.50 2.94
CA ALA A 685 0.24 -31.24 1.63
C ALA A 685 1.65 -30.63 1.79
N ILE A 686 1.82 -29.71 2.75
CA ILE A 686 3.11 -29.11 3.11
C ILE A 686 4.04 -30.16 3.73
N GLU A 687 3.55 -31.02 4.63
CA GLU A 687 4.32 -32.13 5.21
C GLU A 687 4.84 -33.10 4.14
N ARG A 688 4.03 -33.35 3.11
CA ARG A 688 4.35 -34.30 2.03
C ARG A 688 5.24 -33.69 0.94
N ASN A 689 5.28 -32.36 0.81
CA ASN A 689 6.11 -31.64 -0.16
C ASN A 689 6.56 -30.27 0.43
N PRO A 690 7.56 -30.26 1.33
CA PRO A 690 8.01 -29.03 1.99
C PRO A 690 8.59 -28.00 1.00
N ASN A 691 9.10 -28.45 -0.16
CA ASN A 691 9.61 -27.58 -1.22
C ASN A 691 8.55 -26.72 -1.94
N SER A 692 7.25 -27.00 -1.74
CA SER A 692 6.16 -26.19 -2.31
C SER A 692 6.15 -24.76 -1.76
N LEU A 693 6.61 -24.56 -0.51
CA LEU A 693 6.69 -23.26 0.15
C LEU A 693 7.78 -22.34 -0.43
N LEU A 694 8.86 -22.93 -0.98
CA LEU A 694 9.96 -22.19 -1.60
C LEU A 694 9.73 -21.90 -3.09
N LEU A 695 9.00 -22.78 -3.78
CA LEU A 695 8.77 -22.71 -5.22
C LEU A 695 7.42 -22.06 -5.59
N GLY A 696 6.56 -21.78 -4.61
CA GLY A 696 5.30 -21.05 -4.79
C GLY A 696 4.26 -21.78 -5.65
N ARG A 697 4.34 -23.11 -5.74
CA ARG A 697 3.44 -23.94 -6.56
C ARG A 697 2.47 -24.76 -5.73
#